data_AF-A0A8H3Z8W8-F1
#
_entry.id   AF-A0A8H3Z8W8-F1
#
_cell.length_a   1.000
_cell.length_b   1.000
_cell.length_c   1.000
_cell.angle_alpha   90.00
_cell.angle_beta   90.00
_cell.angle_gamma   90.00
#
_symmetry.space_group_name_H-M   'P 1'
#
loop_
_entity.id
_entity.type
_entity.pdbx_description
1 polymer ?
#
loop_
_entity_poly.entity_id
_entity_poly.type
_entity_poly.pdbx_seq_one_letter_code
_entity_poly.pdbx_strand_id
1 'polypeptide(L)'
;MARHESSSARDEAGFALRLFDRFASILACTSFVEYLASENFFNFKPSLRSWRRDVLVTADLVLSWPLGDDKSWDLESVETVNEVQSASRILDMLVFTPTSLATLLFFTSTVSAVWVAENFLETLRSPRPFHAQASPERNKTCVVESFNDPEIDDAENILQAIHDCNGGGHVIFAEKQIYTIASPMNLTGLAAIDLDVQGILSFPSTNLTYWQTAAFDLQYQNATSFFLLGGHDVNVYGFGTIQGNGQAWWDAFVKNKALKRPVLFAIVGMQGGSVSEISMMNSPFWHNVIVNSSDVVYSGLELRSTSSNGNFEKNTDGWDVYRSDGITIENSTVTNGDDCVSFKPNSTSILVQNLICNGTHGISVGSLGQYASRIDYVEDILVRNISMYNSSEGARIKVWSDSYSEKSASLTGGGGSGLVRNVTYDGMFLDNVDYGLTITQCYGQDDEEECFRHPYCSPSCQKAHWVEHKKDCKSPYMKSTWNPAWYMEGRAPNFASPGPSFVTFGGAKYLWGNMPAIDVLALEQNEGPDWANDLNLLFAATGDFRNVIKTVALLPEAYGKELTLTLNDRDLDIVARNTIMLILLLAVEDTATAVDCVLHVWYSAQIKQSHIELLDTTVRPLIEDMCKKIAERSEDVLLAKTWSWGTKSIRLVLSKMAWEATLSYLSLPTGLSSQGAHDLRLAVTLAPHRKDYLDRHLFSQTPTQRMCIIKYRRDGILLPFGNSRKSYNVPNPTFFQTADVWPLKDSADRR
;
A
#
# COMPACT_ATOMS: atom_id res chain seq x y z
N MET A 1 -62.17 10.02 43.67
CA MET A 1 -61.53 10.53 44.90
C MET A 1 -60.06 10.78 44.61
N ALA A 2 -59.60 11.97 45.00
CA ALA A 2 -58.22 12.38 45.29
C ALA A 2 -57.16 12.51 44.16
N ARG A 3 -56.61 13.73 44.10
CA ARG A 3 -55.35 14.18 43.48
C ARG A 3 -54.14 13.60 44.25
N HIS A 4 -53.04 13.26 43.56
CA HIS A 4 -51.80 14.07 43.55
C HIS A 4 -50.69 13.43 42.70
N GLU A 5 -49.96 14.30 42.01
CA GLU A 5 -48.89 14.07 41.03
C GLU A 5 -47.50 13.85 41.64
N SER A 6 -46.62 13.30 40.79
CA SER A 6 -45.19 13.60 40.65
C SER A 6 -44.17 13.03 41.66
N SER A 7 -43.43 12.01 41.24
CA SER A 7 -41.94 11.97 41.23
C SER A 7 -41.44 10.56 40.90
N SER A 8 -40.98 10.33 39.66
CA SER A 8 -39.97 9.28 39.36
C SER A 8 -39.42 9.36 37.93
N ALA A 9 -40.05 10.09 37.01
CA ALA A 9 -39.58 10.23 35.62
C ALA A 9 -38.32 11.11 35.42
N ARG A 10 -37.61 11.51 36.49
CA ARG A 10 -36.40 12.35 36.41
C ARG A 10 -35.08 11.59 36.61
N ASP A 11 -35.11 10.32 37.04
CA ASP A 11 -33.86 9.57 37.31
C ASP A 11 -33.48 8.55 36.22
N GLU A 12 -34.42 8.08 35.38
CA GLU A 12 -34.07 7.16 34.28
C GLU A 12 -33.52 7.87 33.03
N ALA A 13 -33.99 9.09 32.74
CA ALA A 13 -33.42 9.93 31.68
C ALA A 13 -31.98 10.39 32.00
N GLY A 14 -31.63 10.50 33.28
CA GLY A 14 -30.29 10.88 33.75
C GLY A 14 -29.26 9.75 33.68
N PHE A 15 -29.69 8.49 33.59
CA PHE A 15 -28.81 7.31 33.45
C PHE A 15 -28.59 6.93 31.98
N ALA A 16 -29.65 7.02 31.15
CA ALA A 16 -29.54 6.79 29.71
C ALA A 16 -28.68 7.86 28.99
N LEU A 17 -28.75 9.14 29.38
CA LEU A 17 -27.88 10.18 28.82
C LEU A 17 -26.41 10.03 29.25
N ARG A 18 -26.13 9.47 30.43
CA ARG A 18 -24.73 9.26 30.90
C ARG A 18 -24.07 8.03 30.28
N LEU A 19 -24.86 7.04 29.84
CA LEU A 19 -24.36 5.93 29.02
C LEU A 19 -24.10 6.39 27.58
N PHE A 20 -25.03 7.14 26.96
CA PHE A 20 -24.86 7.65 25.60
C PHE A 20 -23.67 8.61 25.44
N ASP A 21 -23.41 9.47 26.44
CA ASP A 21 -22.25 10.38 26.41
C ASP A 21 -20.91 9.64 26.58
N ARG A 22 -20.87 8.46 27.22
CA ARG A 22 -19.64 7.63 27.32
C ARG A 22 -19.42 6.80 26.05
N PHE A 23 -20.47 6.25 25.45
CA PHE A 23 -20.41 5.48 24.20
C PHE A 23 -20.00 6.34 22.99
N ALA A 24 -20.55 7.56 22.86
CA ALA A 24 -20.20 8.46 21.75
C ALA A 24 -18.75 9.00 21.81
N SER A 25 -18.13 8.98 23.00
CA SER A 25 -16.76 9.44 23.20
C SER A 25 -15.70 8.43 22.75
N ILE A 26 -16.05 7.14 22.67
CA ILE A 26 -15.14 6.04 22.35
C ILE A 26 -15.18 5.71 20.86
N LEU A 27 -16.38 5.64 20.25
CA LEU A 27 -16.58 5.40 18.81
C LEU A 27 -15.90 6.43 17.91
N ALA A 28 -15.79 7.68 18.37
CA ALA A 28 -15.22 8.74 17.55
C ALA A 28 -13.69 8.61 17.41
N CYS A 29 -12.99 7.82 18.23
CA CYS A 29 -11.52 7.80 18.23
C CYS A 29 -10.88 6.82 17.23
N THR A 30 -11.64 6.02 16.48
CA THR A 30 -11.08 4.83 15.80
C THR A 30 -11.39 4.65 14.31
N SER A 31 -12.13 5.55 13.67
CA SER A 31 -12.39 5.50 12.21
C SER A 31 -11.24 6.04 11.33
N PHE A 32 -9.99 5.95 11.79
CA PHE A 32 -8.84 6.58 11.16
C PHE A 32 -8.32 5.85 9.90
N VAL A 33 -8.60 4.55 9.76
CA VAL A 33 -8.00 3.71 8.69
C VAL A 33 -8.82 3.72 7.39
N GLU A 34 -10.16 3.69 7.48
CA GLU A 34 -11.04 3.68 6.29
C GLU A 34 -11.05 5.02 5.54
N TYR A 35 -10.86 6.14 6.24
CA TYR A 35 -10.91 7.47 5.62
C TYR A 35 -9.60 7.90 4.96
N LEU A 36 -8.46 7.43 5.47
CA LEU A 36 -7.17 7.72 4.85
C LEU A 36 -7.10 7.19 3.41
N ALA A 37 -7.78 6.09 3.11
CA ALA A 37 -7.89 5.54 1.75
C ALA A 37 -8.87 6.33 0.84
N SER A 38 -9.81 7.11 1.38
CA SER A 38 -10.84 7.81 0.59
C SER A 38 -10.52 9.26 0.25
N GLU A 39 -9.57 9.88 0.96
CA GLU A 39 -8.98 11.16 0.55
C GLU A 39 -7.81 10.90 -0.40
N ASN A 40 -7.79 11.58 -1.54
CA ASN A 40 -6.80 11.44 -2.63
C ASN A 40 -5.32 11.57 -2.21
N PHE A 41 -5.03 11.86 -0.94
CA PHE A 41 -3.70 11.89 -0.35
C PHE A 41 -3.03 10.52 -0.25
N PHE A 42 -3.76 9.44 0.02
CA PHE A 42 -3.19 8.09 -0.09
C PHE A 42 -2.98 7.66 -1.52
N ASN A 43 -3.57 8.30 -2.53
CA ASN A 43 -3.11 8.13 -3.91
C ASN A 43 -1.83 8.94 -4.16
N PHE A 44 -1.73 10.14 -3.58
CA PHE A 44 -0.61 11.05 -3.83
C PHE A 44 0.70 10.68 -3.12
N LYS A 45 0.67 10.19 -1.87
CA LYS A 45 1.87 9.76 -1.15
C LYS A 45 2.55 8.56 -1.84
N PRO A 46 1.82 7.55 -2.35
CA PRO A 46 2.31 6.58 -3.31
C PRO A 46 2.83 7.22 -4.59
N SER A 47 2.11 8.15 -5.25
CA SER A 47 2.62 8.81 -6.47
C SER A 47 3.97 9.52 -6.26
N LEU A 48 4.18 10.16 -5.11
CA LEU A 48 5.49 10.74 -4.78
C LEU A 48 6.55 9.67 -4.50
N ARG A 49 6.19 8.57 -3.83
CA ARG A 49 7.09 7.42 -3.63
C ARG A 49 7.42 6.70 -4.94
N SER A 50 6.51 6.73 -5.91
CA SER A 50 6.63 6.14 -7.25
C SER A 50 7.03 7.18 -8.31
N TRP A 51 7.57 8.33 -7.89
CA TRP A 51 8.13 9.31 -8.83
C TRP A 51 9.18 8.64 -9.72
N ARG A 52 8.91 8.58 -11.04
CA ARG A 52 9.74 7.89 -12.04
C ARG A 52 11.11 8.54 -12.14
N ARG A 53 12.16 7.75 -11.90
CA ARG A 53 13.58 8.19 -11.86
C ARG A 53 14.45 7.46 -12.89
N ASP A 54 13.89 6.42 -13.48
CA ASP A 54 14.38 5.53 -14.53
C ASP A 54 14.20 6.13 -15.93
N VAL A 55 13.27 7.08 -16.08
CA VAL A 55 13.07 7.86 -17.31
C VAL A 55 14.07 9.03 -17.35
N LEU A 56 14.56 9.37 -18.55
CA LEU A 56 15.34 10.60 -18.77
C LEU A 56 14.39 11.79 -18.60
N VAL A 57 14.49 12.49 -17.46
CA VAL A 57 13.61 13.63 -17.14
C VAL A 57 14.39 14.93 -17.29
N THR A 58 13.92 15.76 -18.21
CA THR A 58 14.37 17.15 -18.40
C THR A 58 13.24 18.08 -17.97
N ALA A 59 13.46 18.90 -16.95
CA ALA A 59 12.47 19.88 -16.49
C ALA A 59 12.94 21.31 -16.82
N ASP A 60 12.18 21.99 -17.68
CA ASP A 60 12.40 23.38 -18.06
C ASP A 60 11.42 24.26 -17.30
N LEU A 61 11.93 25.03 -16.33
CA LEU A 61 11.13 25.95 -15.52
C LEU A 61 11.35 27.39 -15.99
N VAL A 62 10.26 28.07 -16.36
CA VAL A 62 10.31 29.43 -16.91
C VAL A 62 9.36 30.35 -16.15
N LEU A 63 9.84 31.54 -15.74
CA LEU A 63 9.01 32.62 -15.21
C LEU A 63 8.70 33.62 -16.33
N SER A 64 7.43 33.83 -16.68
CA SER A 64 7.01 34.77 -17.73
C SER A 64 6.35 36.04 -17.18
N TRP A 65 6.75 37.22 -17.69
CA TRP A 65 6.12 38.55 -17.46
C TRP A 65 5.55 39.05 -18.81
N PRO A 66 4.41 39.79 -18.87
CA PRO A 66 3.54 39.76 -20.04
C PRO A 66 4.23 40.36 -21.26
N LEU A 67 4.27 39.57 -22.34
CA LEU A 67 4.56 40.06 -23.68
C LEU A 67 3.34 40.86 -24.12
N GLY A 68 3.55 42.14 -24.40
CA GLY A 68 2.66 42.88 -25.28
C GLY A 68 2.53 42.14 -26.61
N ASP A 69 1.36 42.26 -27.21
CA ASP A 69 1.01 41.65 -28.49
C ASP A 69 2.15 41.84 -29.53
N ASP A 70 2.42 40.79 -30.31
CA ASP A 70 3.44 40.66 -31.35
C ASP A 70 4.90 40.45 -30.90
N LYS A 71 5.28 39.22 -30.49
CA LYS A 71 6.46 38.48 -31.03
C LYS A 71 6.29 36.97 -30.87
N SER A 72 6.51 36.24 -31.97
CA SER A 72 6.61 34.78 -32.02
C SER A 72 7.72 34.24 -31.11
N TRP A 73 7.52 33.03 -30.60
CA TRP A 73 8.51 32.27 -29.84
C TRP A 73 9.71 31.89 -30.72
N ASP A 74 10.75 32.74 -30.76
CA ASP A 74 12.07 32.35 -31.26
C ASP A 74 13.04 32.18 -30.07
N LEU A 75 13.42 30.93 -29.81
CA LEU A 75 14.27 30.46 -28.71
C LEU A 75 15.78 30.82 -28.87
N GLU A 76 16.14 31.79 -29.72
CA GLU A 76 17.54 32.03 -30.10
C GLU A 76 18.24 33.25 -29.49
N SER A 77 17.67 33.92 -28.48
CA SER A 77 18.40 35.01 -27.78
C SER A 77 18.32 34.89 -26.26
N VAL A 78 19.05 33.94 -25.69
CA VAL A 78 19.44 33.93 -24.27
C VAL A 78 20.96 33.94 -24.23
N GLU A 79 21.57 34.99 -23.68
CA GLU A 79 23.02 35.05 -23.50
C GLU A 79 23.46 33.92 -22.56
N THR A 80 24.06 32.88 -23.12
CA THR A 80 24.72 31.81 -22.38
C THR A 80 25.95 32.34 -21.66
N VAL A 81 26.04 32.13 -20.35
CA VAL A 81 27.30 32.28 -19.61
C VAL A 81 28.20 31.12 -20.03
N ASN A 82 29.13 31.39 -20.96
CA ASN A 82 30.13 30.44 -21.43
C ASN A 82 31.11 30.07 -20.31
N GLU A 83 31.14 28.81 -19.91
CA GLU A 83 32.34 28.14 -19.39
C GLU A 83 32.70 27.01 -20.36
N VAL A 84 33.63 27.29 -21.29
CA VAL A 84 34.41 26.25 -22.00
C VAL A 84 35.85 26.72 -22.18
N GLN A 85 36.77 26.14 -21.42
CA GLN A 85 38.09 25.70 -21.89
C GLN A 85 38.00 24.17 -21.79
N SER A 86 38.19 23.30 -22.77
CA SER A 86 38.95 23.21 -24.01
C SER A 86 38.38 21.94 -24.71
N ALA A 87 38.34 21.69 -26.01
CA ALA A 87 39.24 22.00 -27.10
C ALA A 87 38.45 22.02 -28.43
N SER A 88 38.99 22.79 -29.39
CA SER A 88 38.38 23.12 -30.68
C SER A 88 38.67 22.11 -31.80
N ARG A 89 37.87 22.27 -32.88
CA ARG A 89 38.07 21.90 -34.31
C ARG A 89 37.44 20.55 -34.70
N ILE A 90 36.64 20.38 -35.77
CA ILE A 90 36.50 21.04 -37.09
C ILE A 90 35.04 20.84 -37.58
N LEU A 91 34.48 21.80 -38.31
CA LEU A 91 33.24 21.69 -39.10
C LEU A 91 33.58 21.54 -40.61
N ASP A 92 32.62 20.96 -41.34
CA ASP A 92 32.40 20.96 -42.80
C ASP A 92 32.94 19.77 -43.63
N MET A 93 32.04 18.90 -44.10
CA MET A 93 31.54 18.89 -45.50
C MET A 93 30.55 17.74 -45.77
N LEU A 94 29.61 18.02 -46.67
CA LEU A 94 28.57 17.14 -47.23
C LEU A 94 29.12 15.94 -48.04
N VAL A 95 28.22 14.96 -48.25
CA VAL A 95 28.04 14.05 -49.43
C VAL A 95 28.25 12.53 -49.19
N PHE A 96 27.11 11.82 -49.14
CA PHE A 96 26.74 10.46 -49.62
C PHE A 96 27.70 9.25 -49.49
N THR A 97 27.24 8.17 -48.83
CA THR A 97 26.65 6.93 -49.42
C THR A 97 26.57 5.77 -48.41
N PRO A 98 25.65 4.79 -48.57
CA PRO A 98 25.46 3.66 -47.67
C PRO A 98 26.16 2.38 -48.18
N THR A 99 26.78 1.58 -47.30
CA THR A 99 26.80 0.08 -47.31
C THR A 99 27.79 -0.53 -46.30
N SER A 100 27.23 -1.32 -45.36
CA SER A 100 27.54 -2.70 -44.97
C SER A 100 28.97 -3.29 -44.82
N LEU A 101 29.17 -3.85 -43.61
CA LEU A 101 29.76 -5.16 -43.22
C LEU A 101 31.29 -5.42 -43.11
N ALA A 102 31.69 -5.77 -41.87
CA ALA A 102 32.62 -6.84 -41.42
C ALA A 102 34.15 -6.63 -41.70
N THR A 103 35.13 -6.94 -40.84
CA THR A 103 35.26 -7.79 -39.64
C THR A 103 36.67 -7.60 -39.04
N LEU A 104 36.89 -8.08 -37.80
CA LEU A 104 38.17 -8.49 -37.15
C LEU A 104 39.11 -7.39 -36.59
N LEU A 105 39.75 -7.49 -35.41
CA LEU A 105 39.69 -8.37 -34.23
C LEU A 105 40.72 -7.85 -33.17
N PHE A 106 40.47 -8.14 -31.88
CA PHE A 106 41.37 -8.20 -30.71
C PHE A 106 41.99 -6.93 -30.08
N PHE A 107 41.43 -6.52 -28.93
CA PHE A 107 42.16 -6.51 -27.66
C PHE A 107 41.20 -6.87 -26.51
N THR A 108 41.59 -7.87 -25.71
CA THR A 108 40.89 -8.39 -24.52
C THR A 108 41.52 -7.85 -23.24
N SER A 109 40.74 -7.92 -22.15
CA SER A 109 41.03 -7.61 -20.72
C SER A 109 41.03 -6.10 -20.39
N THR A 110 40.22 -5.57 -19.46
CA THR A 110 39.82 -6.07 -18.15
C THR A 110 38.42 -5.56 -17.73
N VAL A 111 37.66 -6.41 -17.04
CA VAL A 111 36.29 -6.20 -16.55
C VAL A 111 36.21 -5.09 -15.48
N SER A 112 35.20 -4.22 -15.60
CA SER A 112 34.39 -3.68 -14.48
C SER A 112 33.10 -3.11 -15.07
N ALA A 113 32.30 -3.99 -15.68
CA ALA A 113 30.91 -3.65 -15.91
C ALA A 113 30.22 -3.77 -14.55
N VAL A 114 30.04 -2.66 -13.83
CA VAL A 114 29.08 -2.62 -12.72
C VAL A 114 27.74 -2.23 -13.33
N TRP A 115 27.15 -3.17 -14.07
CA TRP A 115 25.71 -3.19 -14.24
C TRP A 115 25.13 -3.62 -12.91
N VAL A 116 24.48 -2.70 -12.21
CA VAL A 116 23.39 -3.11 -11.35
C VAL A 116 22.20 -3.27 -12.29
N ALA A 117 22.08 -4.48 -12.87
CA ALA A 117 20.92 -4.87 -13.64
C ALA A 117 19.64 -4.70 -12.79
N GLU A 118 18.48 -4.44 -13.39
CA GLU A 118 17.19 -4.42 -12.68
C GLU A 118 16.97 -5.70 -11.84
N ASN A 119 17.54 -6.82 -12.29
CA ASN A 119 17.59 -8.07 -11.54
C ASN A 119 18.25 -7.94 -10.14
N PHE A 120 19.19 -7.00 -9.94
CA PHE A 120 19.82 -6.73 -8.64
C PHE A 120 18.96 -5.81 -7.75
N LEU A 121 18.17 -4.89 -8.33
CA LEU A 121 17.25 -4.05 -7.57
C LEU A 121 15.95 -4.79 -7.19
N GLU A 122 15.46 -5.71 -8.01
CA GLU A 122 14.42 -6.68 -7.62
C GLU A 122 14.91 -7.60 -6.48
N THR A 123 16.20 -7.99 -6.47
CA THR A 123 16.76 -8.80 -5.37
C THR A 123 16.95 -8.05 -4.05
N LEU A 124 16.73 -6.73 -4.01
CA LEU A 124 16.90 -5.90 -2.82
C LEU A 124 15.59 -5.53 -2.11
N ARG A 125 14.41 -5.77 -2.70
CA ARG A 125 13.11 -5.35 -2.10
C ARG A 125 11.92 -6.31 -2.28
N SER A 126 12.08 -7.40 -3.03
CA SER A 126 11.12 -8.50 -3.10
C SER A 126 11.69 -9.70 -2.35
N PRO A 127 10.88 -10.52 -1.64
CA PRO A 127 11.22 -11.94 -1.53
C PRO A 127 11.51 -12.39 -2.96
N ARG A 128 12.75 -12.80 -3.26
CA ARG A 128 13.06 -13.33 -4.59
C ARG A 128 12.03 -14.42 -4.90
N PRO A 129 11.51 -14.56 -6.13
CA PRO A 129 10.75 -15.75 -6.49
C PRO A 129 11.57 -16.95 -6.08
N PHE A 130 11.15 -17.61 -5.00
CA PHE A 130 11.84 -18.78 -4.51
C PHE A 130 11.31 -19.90 -5.36
N HIS A 131 12.01 -20.20 -6.45
CA HIS A 131 11.83 -21.46 -7.11
C HIS A 131 12.56 -22.51 -6.28
N ALA A 132 11.85 -23.57 -5.91
CA ALA A 132 12.47 -24.73 -5.30
C ALA A 132 13.68 -25.16 -6.15
N GLN A 133 14.76 -25.54 -5.48
CA GLN A 133 15.95 -26.01 -6.17
C GLN A 133 15.58 -27.17 -7.10
N ALA A 134 16.09 -27.15 -8.33
CA ALA A 134 15.85 -28.22 -9.28
C ALA A 134 16.27 -29.57 -8.67
N SER A 135 15.33 -30.52 -8.67
CA SER A 135 15.55 -31.85 -8.16
C SER A 135 16.48 -32.65 -9.08
N PRO A 136 17.37 -33.49 -8.52
CA PRO A 136 18.11 -34.47 -9.31
C PRO A 136 17.18 -35.50 -9.96
N GLU A 137 17.60 -36.08 -11.09
CA GLU A 137 16.86 -37.16 -11.75
C GLU A 137 16.61 -38.34 -10.79
N ARG A 138 15.37 -38.86 -10.82
CA ARG A 138 14.95 -40.02 -10.04
C ARG A 138 15.47 -41.31 -10.69
N ASN A 139 15.87 -42.28 -9.87
CA ASN A 139 16.53 -43.52 -10.31
C ASN A 139 15.71 -44.80 -10.04
N LYS A 140 14.50 -44.65 -9.48
CA LYS A 140 13.56 -45.73 -9.20
C LYS A 140 12.16 -45.30 -9.63
N THR A 141 11.35 -46.24 -10.07
CA THR A 141 9.94 -45.99 -10.41
C THR A 141 9.04 -47.00 -9.72
N CYS A 142 7.99 -46.52 -9.07
CA CYS A 142 6.97 -47.35 -8.44
C CYS A 142 5.61 -46.93 -8.99
N VAL A 143 4.82 -47.87 -9.51
CA VAL A 143 3.44 -47.61 -9.92
C VAL A 143 2.53 -48.07 -8.79
N VAL A 144 1.67 -47.18 -8.30
CA VAL A 144 0.77 -47.50 -7.20
C VAL A 144 -0.35 -48.40 -7.72
N GLU A 145 -0.52 -49.56 -7.10
CA GLU A 145 -1.66 -50.44 -7.36
C GLU A 145 -2.95 -49.82 -6.80
N SER A 146 -4.01 -49.83 -7.62
CA SER A 146 -5.33 -49.34 -7.27
C SER A 146 -6.35 -50.45 -7.39
N PHE A 147 -7.26 -50.55 -6.43
CA PHE A 147 -8.47 -51.37 -6.57
C PHE A 147 -9.50 -50.76 -7.53
N ASN A 148 -9.38 -49.46 -7.82
CA ASN A 148 -10.29 -48.69 -8.67
C ASN A 148 -11.76 -48.84 -8.25
N ASP A 149 -11.98 -48.91 -6.94
CA ASP A 149 -13.27 -49.15 -6.31
C ASP A 149 -13.48 -48.12 -5.18
N PRO A 150 -14.58 -47.35 -5.17
CA PRO A 150 -14.86 -46.35 -4.13
C PRO A 150 -15.10 -46.94 -2.73
N GLU A 151 -15.27 -48.26 -2.60
CA GLU A 151 -15.52 -48.95 -1.32
C GLU A 151 -14.27 -49.61 -0.72
N ILE A 152 -13.18 -49.75 -1.49
CA ILE A 152 -11.96 -50.45 -1.05
C ILE A 152 -10.84 -49.43 -0.83
N ASP A 153 -10.23 -49.45 0.35
CA ASP A 153 -9.17 -48.52 0.73
C ASP A 153 -7.82 -48.86 0.08
N ASP A 154 -7.24 -47.91 -0.65
CA ASP A 154 -5.94 -47.99 -1.32
C ASP A 154 -4.79 -47.43 -0.44
N ALA A 155 -5.07 -46.91 0.76
CA ALA A 155 -4.08 -46.22 1.60
C ALA A 155 -2.81 -47.06 1.88
N GLU A 156 -2.95 -48.38 2.10
CA GLU A 156 -1.81 -49.28 2.34
C GLU A 156 -0.95 -49.46 1.07
N ASN A 157 -1.57 -49.60 -0.09
CA ASN A 157 -0.87 -49.70 -1.38
C ASN A 157 -0.07 -48.41 -1.67
N ILE A 158 -0.67 -47.25 -1.40
CA ILE A 158 -0.03 -45.95 -1.55
C ILE A 158 1.18 -45.82 -0.61
N LEU A 159 0.99 -46.12 0.68
CA LEU A 159 2.06 -46.07 1.68
C LEU A 159 3.23 -46.98 1.31
N GLN A 160 2.93 -48.21 0.86
CA GLN A 160 3.94 -49.19 0.47
C GLN A 160 4.73 -48.72 -0.76
N ALA A 161 4.06 -48.27 -1.82
CA ALA A 161 4.73 -47.78 -3.03
C ALA A 161 5.61 -46.56 -2.76
N ILE A 162 5.14 -45.62 -1.93
CA ILE A 162 5.92 -44.43 -1.53
C ILE A 162 7.11 -44.84 -0.67
N HIS A 163 6.93 -45.76 0.28
CA HIS A 163 8.01 -46.27 1.11
C HIS A 163 9.12 -46.90 0.26
N ASP A 164 8.76 -47.75 -0.70
CA ASP A 164 9.71 -48.48 -1.54
C ASP A 164 10.47 -47.58 -2.52
N CYS A 165 9.84 -46.48 -2.94
CA CYS A 165 10.44 -45.47 -3.80
C CYS A 165 11.03 -44.26 -3.07
N ASN A 166 11.02 -44.20 -1.74
CA ASN A 166 11.63 -43.10 -1.01
C ASN A 166 13.16 -43.09 -1.21
N GLY A 167 13.78 -41.90 -1.25
CA GLY A 167 15.23 -41.75 -1.44
C GLY A 167 15.67 -41.89 -2.90
N GLY A 168 15.02 -41.18 -3.82
CA GLY A 168 15.38 -41.08 -5.24
C GLY A 168 14.35 -41.64 -6.22
N GLY A 169 13.11 -41.90 -5.80
CA GLY A 169 12.09 -42.54 -6.65
C GLY A 169 11.05 -41.62 -7.26
N HIS A 170 10.38 -42.15 -8.27
CA HIS A 170 9.26 -41.57 -9.02
C HIS A 170 8.05 -42.49 -8.85
N VAL A 171 7.06 -42.04 -8.09
CA VAL A 171 5.85 -42.78 -7.78
C VAL A 171 4.74 -42.31 -8.71
N ILE A 172 4.14 -43.23 -9.46
CA ILE A 172 3.11 -42.94 -10.46
C ILE A 172 1.75 -43.41 -9.98
N PHE A 173 0.80 -42.50 -9.89
CA PHE A 173 -0.62 -42.79 -9.76
C PHE A 173 -1.24 -42.73 -11.15
N ALA A 174 -1.49 -43.88 -11.75
CA ALA A 174 -1.75 -44.00 -13.18
C ALA A 174 -3.04 -43.31 -13.64
N GLU A 175 -3.02 -42.82 -14.88
CA GLU A 175 -4.19 -42.24 -15.54
C GLU A 175 -5.38 -43.22 -15.50
N LYS A 176 -6.60 -42.67 -15.35
CA LYS A 176 -7.89 -43.42 -15.33
C LYS A 176 -8.06 -44.36 -14.14
N GLN A 177 -7.18 -44.31 -13.14
CA GLN A 177 -7.37 -45.00 -11.86
C GLN A 177 -7.96 -44.05 -10.82
N ILE A 178 -8.79 -44.60 -9.92
CA ILE A 178 -9.29 -43.93 -8.72
C ILE A 178 -8.68 -44.62 -7.51
N TYR A 179 -7.87 -43.88 -6.75
CA TYR A 179 -7.29 -44.31 -5.50
C TYR A 179 -8.17 -43.84 -4.35
N THR A 180 -8.89 -44.75 -3.70
CA THR A 180 -9.79 -44.44 -2.59
C THR A 180 -9.02 -44.44 -1.29
N ILE A 181 -8.93 -43.30 -0.60
CA ILE A 181 -8.16 -43.16 0.64
C ILE A 181 -9.10 -43.06 1.84
N ALA A 182 -9.40 -44.20 2.45
CA ALA A 182 -10.31 -44.31 3.60
C ALA A 182 -9.60 -44.42 4.95
N SER A 183 -8.26 -44.49 4.97
CA SER A 183 -7.43 -44.47 6.18
C SER A 183 -6.41 -43.32 6.19
N PRO A 184 -6.06 -42.77 7.36
CA PRO A 184 -5.10 -41.67 7.47
C PRO A 184 -3.69 -42.11 7.06
N MET A 185 -2.98 -41.25 6.31
CA MET A 185 -1.62 -41.53 5.83
C MET A 185 -0.60 -40.52 6.38
N ASN A 186 0.46 -41.02 7.02
CA ASN A 186 1.59 -40.16 7.41
C ASN A 186 2.74 -40.35 6.41
N LEU A 187 2.89 -39.37 5.52
CA LEU A 187 3.90 -39.29 4.47
C LEU A 187 4.95 -38.22 4.81
N THR A 188 5.30 -38.10 6.09
CA THR A 188 6.42 -37.25 6.54
C THR A 188 7.74 -38.03 6.52
N GLY A 189 8.87 -37.31 6.42
CA GLY A 189 10.20 -37.92 6.36
C GLY A 189 10.58 -38.46 4.97
N LEU A 190 9.92 -37.98 3.92
CA LEU A 190 10.30 -38.28 2.54
C LEU A 190 11.60 -37.57 2.16
N ALA A 191 12.32 -38.12 1.19
CA ALA A 191 13.56 -37.56 0.69
C ALA A 191 13.71 -37.86 -0.80
N ALA A 192 13.92 -36.81 -1.61
CA ALA A 192 14.19 -36.92 -3.05
C ALA A 192 13.17 -37.81 -3.78
N ILE A 193 11.90 -37.42 -3.78
CA ILE A 193 10.82 -38.21 -4.35
C ILE A 193 9.87 -37.37 -5.21
N ASP A 194 9.42 -37.95 -6.31
CA ASP A 194 8.38 -37.37 -7.17
C ASP A 194 7.09 -38.20 -7.06
N LEU A 195 5.97 -37.54 -6.83
CA LEU A 195 4.63 -38.09 -6.81
C LEU A 195 3.87 -37.60 -8.06
N ASP A 196 3.85 -38.43 -9.09
CA ASP A 196 3.21 -38.18 -10.38
C ASP A 196 1.76 -38.69 -10.35
N VAL A 197 0.86 -37.79 -9.98
CA VAL A 197 -0.59 -37.96 -9.86
C VAL A 197 -1.27 -37.70 -11.20
N GLN A 198 -1.53 -38.76 -11.97
CA GLN A 198 -2.25 -38.72 -13.25
C GLN A 198 -3.72 -39.18 -13.11
N GLY A 199 -4.01 -39.98 -12.08
CA GLY A 199 -5.35 -40.47 -11.74
C GLY A 199 -6.11 -39.55 -10.77
N ILE A 200 -7.05 -40.13 -10.02
CA ILE A 200 -7.83 -39.43 -8.99
C ILE A 200 -7.48 -39.99 -7.61
N LEU A 201 -6.98 -39.15 -6.70
CA LEU A 201 -6.90 -39.46 -5.27
C LEU A 201 -8.20 -39.00 -4.60
N SER A 202 -9.03 -39.92 -4.14
CA SER A 202 -10.37 -39.62 -3.62
C SER A 202 -10.48 -39.93 -2.13
N PHE A 203 -10.86 -38.93 -1.33
CA PHE A 203 -11.17 -39.10 0.09
C PHE A 203 -12.69 -39.29 0.26
N PRO A 204 -13.19 -40.51 0.51
CA PRO A 204 -14.62 -40.77 0.59
C PRO A 204 -15.23 -40.11 1.83
N SER A 205 -16.42 -39.54 1.66
CA SER A 205 -17.19 -38.90 2.74
C SER A 205 -18.23 -39.84 3.37
N THR A 206 -18.06 -41.16 3.23
CA THR A 206 -19.01 -42.19 3.68
C THR A 206 -19.03 -42.36 5.21
N ASN A 207 -17.92 -42.04 5.90
CA ASN A 207 -17.82 -42.20 7.36
C ASN A 207 -17.16 -40.98 8.04
N LEU A 208 -17.94 -39.90 8.19
CA LEU A 208 -17.46 -38.67 8.84
C LEU A 208 -17.06 -38.88 10.31
N THR A 209 -17.74 -39.79 11.01
CA THR A 209 -17.49 -40.10 12.43
C THR A 209 -16.12 -40.73 12.64
N TYR A 210 -15.72 -41.66 11.77
CA TYR A 210 -14.38 -42.25 11.79
C TYR A 210 -13.29 -41.18 11.70
N TRP A 211 -13.44 -40.25 10.75
CA TRP A 211 -12.50 -39.16 10.53
C TRP A 211 -12.43 -38.14 11.68
N GLN A 212 -13.44 -38.04 12.55
CA GLN A 212 -13.34 -37.19 13.76
C GLN A 212 -12.24 -37.67 14.72
N THR A 213 -11.90 -38.95 14.69
CA THR A 213 -10.88 -39.55 15.58
C THR A 213 -9.64 -40.01 14.84
N ALA A 214 -9.75 -40.36 13.56
CA ALA A 214 -8.64 -40.92 12.78
C ALA A 214 -7.78 -39.86 12.09
N ALA A 215 -8.34 -38.69 11.75
CA ALA A 215 -7.59 -37.62 11.10
C ALA A 215 -6.49 -37.04 12.00
N PHE A 216 -5.41 -36.56 11.41
CA PHE A 216 -4.30 -35.94 12.15
C PHE A 216 -4.72 -34.56 12.67
N ASP A 217 -4.50 -34.28 13.95
CA ASP A 217 -4.72 -32.95 14.54
C ASP A 217 -3.51 -32.05 14.25
N LEU A 218 -3.73 -30.93 13.56
CA LEU A 218 -2.68 -29.96 13.19
C LEU A 218 -2.36 -28.97 14.32
N GLN A 219 -3.05 -29.07 15.46
CA GLN A 219 -2.87 -28.24 16.65
C GLN A 219 -3.01 -26.73 16.40
N TYR A 220 -3.75 -26.35 15.35
CA TYR A 220 -4.01 -24.96 14.99
C TYR A 220 -5.44 -24.80 14.48
N GLN A 221 -6.21 -23.89 15.08
CA GLN A 221 -7.59 -23.56 14.71
C GLN A 221 -8.53 -24.78 14.53
N ASN A 222 -8.32 -25.84 15.33
CA ASN A 222 -9.05 -27.12 15.23
C ASN A 222 -8.97 -27.80 13.85
N ALA A 223 -8.01 -27.41 13.01
CA ALA A 223 -7.77 -28.04 11.72
C ALA A 223 -7.26 -29.47 11.92
N THR A 224 -7.86 -30.40 11.17
CA THR A 224 -7.35 -31.78 11.05
C THR A 224 -6.93 -32.03 9.59
N SER A 225 -6.30 -33.15 9.28
CA SER A 225 -6.03 -33.53 7.88
C SER A 225 -6.13 -35.04 7.65
N PHE A 226 -6.47 -35.43 6.42
CA PHE A 226 -6.50 -36.83 5.99
C PHE A 226 -5.09 -37.45 5.93
N PHE A 227 -4.10 -36.67 5.51
CA PHE A 227 -2.72 -37.10 5.45
C PHE A 227 -1.76 -35.96 5.79
N LEU A 228 -0.51 -36.30 6.10
CA LEU A 228 0.57 -35.33 6.29
C LEU A 228 1.66 -35.63 5.26
N LEU A 229 2.05 -34.67 4.44
CA LEU A 229 3.15 -34.80 3.48
C LEU A 229 4.32 -33.91 3.90
N GLY A 230 5.53 -34.46 3.98
CA GLY A 230 6.69 -33.68 4.40
C GLY A 230 8.01 -34.42 4.21
N GLY A 231 9.11 -33.69 4.23
CA GLY A 231 10.40 -34.24 3.85
C GLY A 231 11.29 -33.23 3.14
N HIS A 232 12.34 -33.71 2.49
CA HIS A 232 13.27 -32.88 1.73
C HIS A 232 13.21 -33.24 0.24
N ASP A 233 13.10 -32.26 -0.65
CA ASP A 233 13.01 -32.47 -2.11
C ASP A 233 11.85 -33.43 -2.47
N VAL A 234 10.63 -32.97 -2.22
CA VAL A 234 9.38 -33.71 -2.51
C VAL A 234 8.59 -32.95 -3.56
N ASN A 235 8.31 -33.58 -4.71
CA ASN A 235 7.52 -32.99 -5.78
C ASN A 235 6.21 -33.72 -5.99
N VAL A 236 5.14 -32.99 -6.29
CA VAL A 236 3.82 -33.52 -6.64
C VAL A 236 3.36 -32.84 -7.93
N TYR A 237 3.03 -33.64 -8.94
CA TYR A 237 2.57 -33.15 -10.25
C TYR A 237 1.74 -34.20 -10.97
N GLY A 238 1.29 -33.97 -12.22
CA GLY A 238 0.79 -35.04 -13.09
C GLY A 238 -0.57 -34.81 -13.75
N PHE A 239 -1.17 -33.62 -13.60
CA PHE A 239 -2.48 -33.23 -14.19
C PHE A 239 -3.69 -34.02 -13.67
N GLY A 240 -3.50 -34.86 -12.66
CA GLY A 240 -4.56 -35.60 -11.98
C GLY A 240 -5.34 -34.76 -10.98
N THR A 241 -6.26 -35.43 -10.27
CA THR A 241 -7.21 -34.77 -9.35
C THR A 241 -7.09 -35.30 -7.93
N ILE A 242 -7.10 -34.40 -6.95
CA ILE A 242 -7.29 -34.71 -5.54
C ILE A 242 -8.73 -34.30 -5.17
N GLN A 243 -9.56 -35.28 -4.84
CA GLN A 243 -11.00 -35.14 -4.64
C GLN A 243 -11.35 -35.30 -3.15
N GLY A 244 -11.81 -34.23 -2.52
CA GLY A 244 -12.12 -34.18 -1.08
C GLY A 244 -13.55 -34.58 -0.69
N ASN A 245 -14.47 -34.63 -1.66
CA ASN A 245 -15.89 -34.96 -1.45
C ASN A 245 -16.56 -34.13 -0.32
N GLY A 246 -16.31 -32.83 -0.32
CA GLY A 246 -16.68 -31.88 0.75
C GLY A 246 -18.17 -31.71 1.06
N GLN A 247 -19.09 -32.05 0.17
CA GLN A 247 -20.53 -31.76 0.36
C GLN A 247 -21.10 -32.32 1.66
N ALA A 248 -20.82 -33.58 1.98
CA ALA A 248 -21.30 -34.20 3.21
C ALA A 248 -20.75 -33.49 4.46
N TRP A 249 -19.53 -32.96 4.38
CA TRP A 249 -18.89 -32.19 5.45
C TRP A 249 -19.54 -30.82 5.64
N TRP A 250 -19.82 -30.11 4.55
CA TRP A 250 -20.51 -28.81 4.60
C TRP A 250 -21.92 -28.96 5.18
N ASP A 251 -22.67 -29.98 4.74
CA ASP A 251 -24.00 -30.31 5.24
C ASP A 251 -23.98 -30.66 6.74
N ALA A 252 -22.99 -31.43 7.18
CA ALA A 252 -22.82 -31.80 8.59
C ALA A 252 -22.41 -30.60 9.46
N PHE A 253 -21.56 -29.70 8.94
CA PHE A 253 -21.10 -28.51 9.65
C PHE A 253 -22.21 -27.47 9.86
N VAL A 254 -23.22 -27.42 8.98
CA VAL A 254 -24.43 -26.62 9.24
C VAL A 254 -25.14 -27.09 10.51
N LYS A 255 -25.17 -28.41 10.76
CA LYS A 255 -25.85 -29.02 11.92
C LYS A 255 -24.98 -28.99 13.18
N ASN A 256 -23.66 -29.11 13.05
CA ASN A 256 -22.73 -29.13 14.18
C ASN A 256 -21.50 -28.26 13.89
N LYS A 257 -21.44 -27.08 14.51
CA LYS A 257 -20.32 -26.13 14.37
C LYS A 257 -19.03 -26.56 15.06
N ALA A 258 -19.08 -27.59 15.91
CA ALA A 258 -17.90 -28.18 16.53
C ALA A 258 -17.30 -29.34 15.71
N LEU A 259 -17.90 -29.70 14.57
CA LEU A 259 -17.37 -30.73 13.68
C LEU A 259 -15.99 -30.32 13.15
N LYS A 260 -14.97 -31.12 13.44
CA LYS A 260 -13.63 -30.94 12.85
C LYS A 260 -13.66 -31.45 11.42
N ARG A 261 -13.25 -30.62 10.46
CA ARG A 261 -13.25 -30.98 9.03
C ARG A 261 -11.80 -31.08 8.55
N PRO A 262 -11.40 -32.18 7.88
CA PRO A 262 -10.02 -32.34 7.43
C PRO A 262 -9.67 -31.37 6.28
N VAL A 263 -8.48 -30.79 6.35
CA VAL A 263 -7.79 -30.11 5.25
C VAL A 263 -7.46 -31.14 4.17
N LEU A 264 -7.71 -30.80 2.91
CA LEU A 264 -7.54 -31.71 1.78
C LEU A 264 -6.06 -32.07 1.53
N PHE A 265 -5.17 -31.08 1.59
CA PHE A 265 -3.76 -31.25 1.28
C PHE A 265 -2.89 -30.55 2.34
N ALA A 266 -2.27 -31.31 3.24
CA ALA A 266 -1.44 -30.76 4.32
C ALA A 266 0.04 -31.06 4.10
N ILE A 267 0.83 -29.99 3.90
CA ILE A 267 2.29 -30.05 3.93
C ILE A 267 2.76 -29.72 5.34
N VAL A 268 3.57 -30.60 5.94
CA VAL A 268 4.11 -30.42 7.29
C VAL A 268 5.59 -30.75 7.32
N GLY A 269 6.43 -29.76 7.58
CA GLY A 269 7.89 -29.96 7.68
C GLY A 269 8.57 -30.26 6.35
N MET A 270 8.07 -29.71 5.24
CA MET A 270 8.73 -29.83 3.94
C MET A 270 9.86 -28.81 3.79
N GLN A 271 10.97 -29.24 3.22
CA GLN A 271 12.17 -28.41 2.97
C GLN A 271 12.59 -28.63 1.52
N GLY A 272 12.25 -27.69 0.64
CA GLY A 272 12.46 -27.86 -0.78
C GLY A 272 11.43 -28.82 -1.40
N GLY A 273 10.73 -28.35 -2.41
CA GLY A 273 9.76 -29.17 -3.14
C GLY A 273 8.77 -28.35 -3.94
N SER A 274 7.93 -29.04 -4.69
CA SER A 274 6.90 -28.39 -5.51
C SER A 274 5.58 -29.17 -5.51
N VAL A 275 4.49 -28.44 -5.65
CA VAL A 275 3.17 -28.98 -6.00
C VAL A 275 2.73 -28.23 -7.24
N SER A 276 2.52 -28.94 -8.34
CA SER A 276 2.23 -28.27 -9.61
C SER A 276 1.25 -29.02 -10.49
N GLU A 277 0.53 -28.30 -11.35
CA GLU A 277 -0.29 -28.89 -12.40
C GLU A 277 -1.23 -30.00 -11.89
N ILE A 278 -2.01 -29.72 -10.84
CA ILE A 278 -3.02 -30.64 -10.30
C ILE A 278 -4.31 -29.90 -9.97
N SER A 279 -5.43 -30.64 -10.03
CA SER A 279 -6.75 -30.14 -9.66
C SER A 279 -7.11 -30.60 -8.24
N MET A 280 -7.55 -29.69 -7.37
CA MET A 280 -8.06 -29.99 -6.03
C MET A 280 -9.54 -29.63 -5.93
N MET A 281 -10.37 -30.63 -5.71
CA MET A 281 -11.82 -30.54 -5.90
C MET A 281 -12.57 -30.83 -4.60
N ASN A 282 -13.49 -29.94 -4.26
CA ASN A 282 -14.44 -30.03 -3.14
C ASN A 282 -13.76 -30.38 -1.81
N SER A 283 -12.92 -29.48 -1.30
CA SER A 283 -12.30 -29.65 0.00
C SER A 283 -13.34 -29.60 1.14
N PRO A 284 -13.26 -30.49 2.15
CA PRO A 284 -14.11 -30.40 3.34
C PRO A 284 -13.90 -29.11 4.15
N PHE A 285 -12.66 -28.61 4.17
CA PHE A 285 -12.19 -27.43 4.88
C PHE A 285 -11.18 -26.70 3.97
N TRP A 286 -10.03 -26.27 4.45
CA TRP A 286 -8.99 -25.66 3.61
C TRP A 286 -8.52 -26.62 2.50
N HIS A 287 -8.19 -26.11 1.32
CA HIS A 287 -7.57 -26.92 0.27
C HIS A 287 -6.13 -27.24 0.68
N ASN A 288 -5.33 -26.21 0.96
CA ASN A 288 -3.93 -26.37 1.33
C ASN A 288 -3.62 -25.76 2.70
N VAL A 289 -2.81 -26.46 3.49
CA VAL A 289 -2.11 -25.87 4.63
C VAL A 289 -0.64 -26.21 4.57
N ILE A 290 0.22 -25.22 4.79
CA ILE A 290 1.68 -25.34 4.75
C ILE A 290 2.20 -24.99 6.14
N VAL A 291 2.71 -26.00 6.85
CA VAL A 291 3.08 -25.89 8.27
C VAL A 291 4.56 -26.18 8.45
N ASN A 292 5.27 -25.30 9.17
CA ASN A 292 6.68 -25.51 9.53
C ASN A 292 7.57 -25.87 8.33
N SER A 293 7.32 -25.28 7.17
CA SER A 293 7.97 -25.66 5.92
C SER A 293 8.79 -24.52 5.35
N SER A 294 9.78 -24.85 4.52
CA SER A 294 10.55 -23.88 3.78
C SER A 294 10.74 -24.28 2.33
N ASP A 295 10.91 -23.28 1.48
CA ASP A 295 11.40 -23.46 0.11
C ASP A 295 10.44 -24.29 -0.77
N VAL A 296 9.13 -24.01 -0.67
CA VAL A 296 8.06 -24.77 -1.35
C VAL A 296 7.38 -23.92 -2.43
N VAL A 297 7.18 -24.51 -3.61
CA VAL A 297 6.50 -23.87 -4.75
C VAL A 297 5.16 -24.54 -5.04
N TYR A 298 4.14 -23.72 -5.24
CA TYR A 298 2.86 -24.10 -5.82
C TYR A 298 2.69 -23.39 -7.18
N SER A 299 2.46 -24.13 -8.27
CA SER A 299 2.26 -23.53 -9.60
C SER A 299 1.27 -24.29 -10.47
N GLY A 300 0.33 -23.61 -11.13
CA GLY A 300 -0.55 -24.26 -12.10
C GLY A 300 -1.67 -25.10 -11.47
N LEU A 301 -2.15 -24.74 -10.27
CA LEU A 301 -3.22 -25.48 -9.61
C LEU A 301 -4.61 -24.96 -9.96
N GLU A 302 -5.58 -25.87 -10.03
CA GLU A 302 -7.00 -25.55 -10.06
C GLU A 302 -7.66 -25.95 -8.74
N LEU A 303 -8.04 -24.98 -7.91
CA LEU A 303 -8.74 -25.21 -6.65
C LEU A 303 -10.23 -24.87 -6.81
N ARG A 304 -11.12 -25.84 -6.61
CA ARG A 304 -12.56 -25.59 -6.72
C ARG A 304 -13.38 -26.29 -5.65
N SER A 305 -14.08 -25.51 -4.84
CA SER A 305 -15.14 -25.98 -3.95
C SER A 305 -16.41 -25.22 -4.23
N THR A 306 -17.49 -25.94 -4.55
CA THR A 306 -18.79 -25.33 -4.83
C THR A 306 -19.87 -26.23 -4.26
N SER A 307 -20.68 -25.70 -3.35
CA SER A 307 -21.80 -26.46 -2.81
C SER A 307 -22.84 -26.75 -3.88
N SER A 308 -23.33 -27.98 -3.92
CA SER A 308 -24.42 -28.40 -4.79
C SER A 308 -25.80 -28.07 -4.22
N ASN A 309 -25.86 -27.45 -3.03
CA ASN A 309 -27.10 -27.07 -2.36
C ASN A 309 -26.92 -25.73 -1.62
N GLY A 310 -27.92 -25.31 -0.83
CA GLY A 310 -27.86 -24.04 -0.09
C GLY A 310 -26.90 -24.02 1.12
N ASN A 311 -26.24 -25.13 1.46
CA ASN A 311 -25.29 -25.20 2.56
C ASN A 311 -23.91 -24.76 2.05
N PHE A 312 -23.61 -23.48 2.25
CA PHE A 312 -22.37 -22.84 1.80
C PHE A 312 -21.10 -23.56 2.29
N GLU A 313 -20.13 -23.70 1.38
CA GLU A 313 -18.80 -24.31 1.51
C GLU A 313 -17.84 -23.51 2.41
N LYS A 314 -18.24 -23.28 3.67
CA LYS A 314 -17.49 -22.45 4.63
C LYS A 314 -16.05 -22.93 4.85
N ASN A 315 -15.12 -21.98 4.92
CA ASN A 315 -13.71 -22.22 5.24
C ASN A 315 -13.03 -23.16 4.24
N THR A 316 -13.25 -22.90 2.95
CA THR A 316 -12.63 -23.63 1.85
C THR A 316 -11.41 -22.89 1.28
N ASP A 317 -10.63 -22.27 2.16
CA ASP A 317 -9.45 -21.46 1.87
C ASP A 317 -8.54 -22.12 0.81
N GLY A 318 -7.96 -21.34 -0.10
CA GLY A 318 -7.08 -21.87 -1.15
C GLY A 318 -5.75 -22.35 -0.56
N TRP A 319 -5.05 -21.44 0.13
CA TRP A 319 -3.84 -21.72 0.89
C TRP A 319 -3.83 -21.03 2.24
N ASP A 320 -3.47 -21.80 3.27
CA ASP A 320 -3.07 -21.29 4.58
C ASP A 320 -1.59 -21.54 4.84
N VAL A 321 -0.80 -20.47 4.80
CA VAL A 321 0.63 -20.54 5.14
C VAL A 321 0.79 -20.28 6.62
N TYR A 322 1.45 -21.20 7.35
CA TYR A 322 1.60 -21.13 8.79
C TYR A 322 3.01 -21.54 9.23
N ARG A 323 3.70 -20.70 10.02
CA ARG A 323 5.05 -20.98 10.51
C ARG A 323 6.02 -21.41 9.40
N SER A 324 5.97 -20.76 8.23
CA SER A 324 6.69 -21.19 7.04
C SER A 324 7.38 -20.00 6.36
N ASP A 325 8.48 -20.29 5.69
CA ASP A 325 9.37 -19.28 5.09
C ASP A 325 9.72 -19.65 3.64
N GLY A 326 9.81 -18.69 2.72
CA GLY A 326 10.23 -18.98 1.36
C GLY A 326 9.19 -19.80 0.58
N ILE A 327 7.95 -19.31 0.55
CA ILE A 327 6.84 -19.97 -0.14
C ILE A 327 6.48 -19.18 -1.41
N THR A 328 6.32 -19.87 -2.53
CA THR A 328 5.83 -19.28 -3.79
C THR A 328 4.51 -19.93 -4.15
N ILE A 329 3.48 -19.12 -4.42
CA ILE A 329 2.17 -19.56 -4.92
C ILE A 329 1.89 -18.80 -6.21
N GLU A 330 1.79 -19.50 -7.34
CA GLU A 330 1.67 -18.84 -8.63
C GLU A 330 0.78 -19.54 -9.65
N ASN A 331 0.38 -18.79 -10.68
CA ASN A 331 -0.25 -19.30 -11.91
C ASN A 331 -1.44 -20.23 -11.66
N SER A 332 -2.27 -19.94 -10.66
CA SER A 332 -3.32 -20.85 -10.19
C SER A 332 -4.70 -20.18 -10.16
N THR A 333 -5.74 -20.99 -10.23
CA THR A 333 -7.13 -20.52 -10.18
C THR A 333 -7.84 -21.06 -8.94
N VAL A 334 -8.57 -20.21 -8.22
CA VAL A 334 -9.30 -20.55 -7.01
C VAL A 334 -10.77 -20.14 -7.15
N THR A 335 -11.66 -21.10 -6.91
CA THR A 335 -13.08 -20.84 -6.66
C THR A 335 -13.47 -21.53 -5.36
N ASN A 336 -13.78 -20.74 -4.34
CA ASN A 336 -14.09 -21.25 -3.01
C ASN A 336 -15.07 -20.33 -2.27
N GLY A 337 -15.28 -20.57 -0.97
CA GLY A 337 -16.11 -19.75 -0.10
C GLY A 337 -15.37 -19.09 1.07
N ASP A 338 -14.04 -18.91 0.99
CA ASP A 338 -13.25 -18.22 2.02
C ASP A 338 -11.96 -17.61 1.44
N ASP A 339 -10.90 -17.38 2.23
CA ASP A 339 -9.66 -16.74 1.76
C ASP A 339 -9.07 -17.40 0.50
N CYS A 340 -8.61 -16.60 -0.48
CA CYS A 340 -7.88 -17.14 -1.64
C CYS A 340 -6.48 -17.60 -1.20
N VAL A 341 -5.75 -16.74 -0.50
CA VAL A 341 -4.53 -17.06 0.23
C VAL A 341 -4.59 -16.37 1.59
N SER A 342 -4.18 -17.08 2.63
CA SER A 342 -4.15 -16.58 4.00
C SER A 342 -2.75 -16.80 4.62
N PHE A 343 -2.13 -15.71 5.06
CA PHE A 343 -0.85 -15.71 5.78
C PHE A 343 -1.12 -15.77 7.28
N LYS A 344 -1.16 -16.99 7.83
CA LYS A 344 -1.33 -17.25 9.26
C LYS A 344 -0.01 -16.91 10.01
N PRO A 345 0.02 -16.93 11.35
CA PRO A 345 1.17 -16.48 12.13
C PRO A 345 2.51 -17.10 11.74
N ASN A 346 3.55 -16.28 11.81
CA ASN A 346 4.95 -16.59 11.54
C ASN A 346 5.19 -17.03 10.09
N SER A 347 4.58 -16.31 9.15
CA SER A 347 4.73 -16.52 7.71
C SER A 347 5.62 -15.45 7.13
N THR A 348 6.73 -15.86 6.49
CA THR A 348 7.79 -14.94 6.03
C THR A 348 8.27 -15.25 4.63
N SER A 349 8.77 -14.22 3.92
CA SER A 349 9.38 -14.38 2.59
C SER A 349 8.48 -15.09 1.59
N ILE A 350 7.27 -14.56 1.36
CA ILE A 350 6.25 -15.22 0.52
C ILE A 350 5.98 -14.42 -0.75
N LEU A 351 5.94 -15.11 -1.87
CA LEU A 351 5.48 -14.59 -3.16
C LEU A 351 4.13 -15.22 -3.53
N VAL A 352 3.16 -14.38 -3.84
CA VAL A 352 1.89 -14.79 -4.45
C VAL A 352 1.72 -14.02 -5.76
N GLN A 353 1.58 -14.72 -6.89
CA GLN A 353 1.43 -14.03 -8.18
C GLN A 353 0.55 -14.74 -9.21
N ASN A 354 -0.01 -13.97 -10.15
CA ASN A 354 -0.73 -14.51 -11.31
C ASN A 354 -1.88 -15.44 -10.90
N LEU A 355 -2.64 -15.07 -9.86
CA LEU A 355 -3.79 -15.86 -9.42
C LEU A 355 -5.10 -15.30 -9.95
N ILE A 356 -6.04 -16.20 -10.23
CA ILE A 356 -7.45 -15.86 -10.47
C ILE A 356 -8.27 -16.37 -9.29
N CYS A 357 -8.81 -15.47 -8.49
CA CYS A 357 -9.60 -15.77 -7.30
C CYS A 357 -11.07 -15.40 -7.56
N ASN A 358 -11.99 -16.32 -7.34
CA ASN A 358 -13.43 -16.11 -7.56
C ASN A 358 -14.26 -16.60 -6.37
N GLY A 359 -15.18 -15.77 -5.86
CA GLY A 359 -16.04 -16.14 -4.72
C GLY A 359 -15.37 -16.06 -3.34
N THR A 360 -14.16 -15.51 -3.26
CA THR A 360 -13.26 -15.65 -2.10
C THR A 360 -13.44 -14.52 -1.07
N HIS A 361 -12.71 -14.61 0.04
CA HIS A 361 -12.52 -13.52 1.01
C HIS A 361 -11.17 -12.78 0.85
N GLY A 362 -10.60 -12.83 -0.36
CA GLY A 362 -9.42 -12.06 -0.74
C GLY A 362 -8.08 -12.69 -0.36
N ILE A 363 -7.02 -11.91 -0.52
CA ILE A 363 -5.66 -12.25 -0.08
C ILE A 363 -5.43 -11.65 1.31
N SER A 364 -5.45 -12.51 2.33
CA SER A 364 -5.54 -12.14 3.73
C SER A 364 -4.23 -12.31 4.50
N VAL A 365 -3.77 -11.27 5.19
CA VAL A 365 -2.88 -11.43 6.34
C VAL A 365 -3.71 -11.75 7.57
N GLY A 366 -3.40 -12.86 8.22
CA GLY A 366 -3.98 -13.29 9.49
C GLY A 366 -5.16 -14.26 9.37
N SER A 367 -5.96 -14.44 10.42
CA SER A 367 -5.96 -13.57 11.60
C SER A 367 -4.73 -13.71 12.50
N LEU A 368 -4.20 -12.58 12.98
CA LEU A 368 -3.08 -12.52 13.92
C LEU A 368 -3.54 -12.06 15.31
N GLY A 369 -2.86 -12.49 16.37
CA GLY A 369 -3.14 -12.08 17.75
C GLY A 369 -4.26 -12.87 18.43
N GLN A 370 -4.64 -14.04 17.88
CA GLN A 370 -5.76 -14.81 18.41
C GLN A 370 -5.51 -15.37 19.82
N TYR A 371 -4.26 -15.64 20.18
CA TYR A 371 -3.95 -16.33 21.44
C TYR A 371 -3.17 -15.41 22.37
N ALA A 372 -3.69 -15.23 23.59
CA ALA A 372 -3.05 -14.43 24.61
C ALA A 372 -1.60 -14.91 24.90
N SER A 373 -0.72 -13.96 25.18
CA SER A 373 0.72 -14.20 25.41
C SER A 373 1.48 -14.79 24.22
N ARG A 374 0.87 -14.82 23.02
CA ARG A 374 1.56 -15.11 21.76
C ARG A 374 1.82 -13.82 21.01
N ILE A 375 2.92 -13.80 20.28
CA ILE A 375 3.26 -12.73 19.36
C ILE A 375 3.29 -13.38 17.98
N ASP A 376 2.37 -12.95 17.13
CA ASP A 376 2.24 -13.43 15.76
C ASP A 376 2.88 -12.42 14.81
N TYR A 377 3.70 -12.86 13.87
CA TYR A 377 4.27 -11.96 12.86
C TYR A 377 4.02 -12.46 11.45
N VAL A 378 3.85 -11.52 10.52
CA VAL A 378 3.85 -11.76 9.08
C VAL A 378 4.72 -10.69 8.45
N GLU A 379 5.71 -11.11 7.67
CA GLU A 379 6.65 -10.18 7.06
C GLU A 379 7.17 -10.61 5.71
N ASP A 380 7.61 -9.62 4.93
CA ASP A 380 8.22 -9.83 3.63
C ASP A 380 7.31 -10.64 2.69
N ILE A 381 6.15 -10.07 2.41
CA ILE A 381 5.13 -10.67 1.55
C ILE A 381 4.97 -9.80 0.30
N LEU A 382 5.10 -10.41 -0.87
CA LEU A 382 4.76 -9.78 -2.14
C LEU A 382 3.58 -10.52 -2.78
N VAL A 383 2.48 -9.79 -2.96
CA VAL A 383 1.31 -10.22 -3.71
C VAL A 383 1.25 -9.38 -4.98
N ARG A 384 1.32 -9.99 -6.16
CA ARG A 384 1.28 -9.24 -7.43
C ARG A 384 0.43 -9.87 -8.52
N ASN A 385 -0.14 -9.07 -9.41
CA ASN A 385 -0.88 -9.54 -10.58
C ASN A 385 -1.99 -10.54 -10.21
N ILE A 386 -2.92 -10.10 -9.36
CA ILE A 386 -4.05 -10.92 -8.90
C ILE A 386 -5.32 -10.43 -9.57
N SER A 387 -6.10 -11.33 -10.16
CA SER A 387 -7.44 -11.03 -10.64
C SER A 387 -8.47 -11.58 -9.65
N MET A 388 -9.28 -10.69 -9.07
CA MET A 388 -10.27 -11.01 -8.04
C MET A 388 -11.68 -10.75 -8.56
N TYR A 389 -12.56 -11.75 -8.44
CA TYR A 389 -13.94 -11.72 -8.90
C TYR A 389 -14.92 -12.11 -7.80
N ASN A 390 -16.08 -11.46 -7.74
CA ASN A 390 -17.22 -11.87 -6.90
C ASN A 390 -16.83 -12.16 -5.44
N SER A 391 -15.92 -11.37 -4.89
CA SER A 391 -15.27 -11.64 -3.60
C SER A 391 -15.63 -10.58 -2.58
N SER A 392 -15.62 -10.92 -1.30
CA SER A 392 -15.91 -9.91 -0.27
C SER A 392 -14.75 -8.92 -0.10
N GLU A 393 -13.51 -9.36 -0.32
CA GLU A 393 -12.34 -8.50 -0.23
C GLU A 393 -11.32 -8.75 -1.35
N GLY A 394 -10.59 -7.70 -1.74
CA GLY A 394 -9.39 -7.80 -2.56
C GLY A 394 -8.18 -8.15 -1.70
N ALA A 395 -7.60 -7.14 -1.05
CA ALA A 395 -6.56 -7.29 -0.04
C ALA A 395 -7.15 -7.18 1.37
N ARG A 396 -6.63 -7.96 2.33
CA ARG A 396 -7.16 -7.94 3.70
C ARG A 396 -6.08 -8.14 4.77
N ILE A 397 -6.15 -7.40 5.87
CA ILE A 397 -5.33 -7.61 7.08
C ILE A 397 -6.28 -7.73 8.28
N LYS A 398 -6.24 -8.89 8.94
CA LYS A 398 -7.08 -9.23 10.10
C LYS A 398 -6.22 -9.41 11.35
N VAL A 399 -6.40 -8.54 12.32
CA VAL A 399 -5.75 -8.66 13.64
C VAL A 399 -6.85 -8.68 14.70
N TRP A 400 -6.73 -9.61 15.65
CA TRP A 400 -7.59 -9.68 16.83
C TRP A 400 -7.34 -8.48 17.74
N SER A 401 -8.36 -8.09 18.51
CA SER A 401 -8.19 -7.08 19.55
C SER A 401 -7.32 -7.61 20.70
N ASP A 402 -6.79 -6.69 21.52
CA ASP A 402 -6.08 -7.00 22.77
C ASP A 402 -7.03 -7.46 23.90
N SER A 403 -8.24 -7.91 23.55
CA SER A 403 -9.27 -8.38 24.46
C SER A 403 -9.79 -9.73 23.98
N TYR A 404 -9.99 -10.64 24.92
CA TYR A 404 -10.59 -11.94 24.62
C TYR A 404 -12.06 -11.76 24.23
N SER A 405 -12.49 -12.52 23.23
CA SER A 405 -13.83 -12.54 22.67
C SER A 405 -14.25 -13.97 22.30
N GLU A 406 -15.54 -14.26 22.43
CA GLU A 406 -16.18 -15.50 22.00
C GLU A 406 -17.28 -15.23 20.96
N LYS A 407 -16.90 -14.59 19.85
CA LYS A 407 -17.85 -14.20 18.78
C LYS A 407 -18.65 -15.38 18.22
N SER A 408 -18.06 -16.57 18.14
CA SER A 408 -18.79 -17.79 17.82
C SER A 408 -18.10 -19.05 18.33
N ALA A 409 -18.77 -20.20 18.21
CA ALA A 409 -18.21 -21.52 18.56
C ALA A 409 -16.87 -21.83 17.86
N SER A 410 -16.61 -21.24 16.68
CA SER A 410 -15.38 -21.44 15.91
C SER A 410 -14.51 -20.18 15.81
N LEU A 411 -14.93 -19.06 16.40
CA LEU A 411 -14.22 -17.78 16.36
C LEU A 411 -14.13 -17.20 17.76
N THR A 412 -13.20 -17.76 18.54
CA THR A 412 -12.87 -17.35 19.91
C THR A 412 -11.38 -17.06 20.02
N GLY A 413 -11.01 -16.05 20.82
CA GLY A 413 -9.62 -15.62 21.02
C GLY A 413 -9.50 -14.13 21.28
N GLY A 414 -8.29 -13.60 21.11
CA GLY A 414 -7.90 -12.22 21.37
C GLY A 414 -6.94 -12.10 22.57
N GLY A 415 -6.36 -10.91 22.73
CA GLY A 415 -5.33 -10.62 23.73
C GLY A 415 -3.91 -11.07 23.33
N GLY A 416 -3.72 -11.58 22.11
CA GLY A 416 -2.41 -11.77 21.52
C GLY A 416 -1.88 -10.48 20.90
N SER A 417 -0.57 -10.40 20.72
CA SER A 417 0.08 -9.29 20.02
C SER A 417 0.51 -9.73 18.62
N GLY A 418 0.80 -8.78 17.73
CA GLY A 418 1.40 -9.14 16.46
C GLY A 418 2.02 -8.00 15.68
N LEU A 419 2.73 -8.38 14.62
CA LEU A 419 3.45 -7.48 13.71
C LEU A 419 3.12 -7.86 12.27
N VAL A 420 2.73 -6.88 11.46
CA VAL A 420 2.69 -6.99 10.01
C VAL A 420 3.69 -5.99 9.44
N ARG A 421 4.67 -6.47 8.68
CA ARG A 421 5.77 -5.63 8.18
C ARG A 421 6.11 -5.98 6.75
N ASN A 422 6.34 -4.97 5.90
CA ASN A 422 6.78 -5.19 4.51
C ASN A 422 5.86 -6.14 3.71
N VAL A 423 4.56 -5.85 3.71
CA VAL A 423 3.56 -6.55 2.89
C VAL A 423 3.17 -5.63 1.75
N THR A 424 3.30 -6.11 0.51
CA THR A 424 2.99 -5.37 -0.71
C THR A 424 1.90 -6.09 -1.49
N TYR A 425 0.87 -5.34 -1.90
CA TYR A 425 -0.15 -5.77 -2.85
C TYR A 425 -0.01 -4.89 -4.09
N ASP A 426 0.31 -5.49 -5.23
CA ASP A 426 0.67 -4.80 -6.47
C ASP A 426 -0.10 -5.35 -7.69
N GLY A 427 -0.53 -4.47 -8.60
CA GLY A 427 -1.25 -4.89 -9.81
C GLY A 427 -2.45 -5.81 -9.57
N MET A 428 -3.34 -5.49 -8.62
CA MET A 428 -4.58 -6.25 -8.40
C MET A 428 -5.73 -5.71 -9.26
N PHE A 429 -6.36 -6.58 -10.05
CA PHE A 429 -7.60 -6.29 -10.76
C PHE A 429 -8.79 -6.79 -9.93
N LEU A 430 -9.76 -5.92 -9.67
CA LEU A 430 -10.93 -6.21 -8.84
C LEU A 430 -12.21 -5.98 -9.64
N ASP A 431 -13.03 -7.02 -9.77
CA ASP A 431 -14.34 -6.95 -10.42
C ASP A 431 -15.43 -7.58 -9.54
N ASN A 432 -16.49 -6.82 -9.29
CA ASN A 432 -17.55 -7.20 -8.35
C ASN A 432 -16.99 -7.64 -6.97
N VAL A 433 -16.13 -6.80 -6.38
CA VAL A 433 -15.52 -7.04 -5.07
C VAL A 433 -16.04 -6.01 -4.06
N ASP A 434 -16.53 -6.45 -2.89
CA ASP A 434 -17.19 -5.54 -1.94
C ASP A 434 -16.22 -4.49 -1.36
N TYR A 435 -15.02 -4.92 -0.97
CA TYR A 435 -13.96 -4.04 -0.44
C TYR A 435 -12.62 -4.27 -1.14
N GLY A 436 -12.02 -3.20 -1.70
CA GLY A 436 -10.70 -3.31 -2.34
C GLY A 436 -9.57 -3.62 -1.36
N LEU A 437 -9.59 -2.99 -0.18
CA LEU A 437 -8.67 -3.23 0.91
C LEU A 437 -9.41 -3.12 2.25
N THR A 438 -9.27 -4.14 3.10
CA THR A 438 -9.77 -4.12 4.48
C THR A 438 -8.63 -4.29 5.47
N ILE A 439 -8.51 -3.38 6.44
CA ILE A 439 -7.57 -3.53 7.56
C ILE A 439 -8.36 -3.41 8.85
N THR A 440 -8.38 -4.47 9.65
CA THR A 440 -9.08 -4.51 10.93
C THR A 440 -8.17 -4.96 12.07
N GLN A 441 -8.33 -4.31 13.22
CA GLN A 441 -7.73 -4.71 14.51
C GLN A 441 -8.79 -5.18 15.51
N CYS A 442 -10.03 -5.37 15.04
CA CYS A 442 -11.17 -5.84 15.82
C CYS A 442 -11.63 -7.23 15.40
N TYR A 443 -10.74 -8.02 14.78
CA TYR A 443 -11.15 -9.31 14.28
C TYR A 443 -11.63 -10.19 15.44
N GLY A 444 -12.82 -10.77 15.28
CA GLY A 444 -13.45 -11.57 16.33
C GLY A 444 -14.10 -10.77 17.46
N GLN A 445 -14.18 -9.43 17.42
CA GLN A 445 -14.79 -8.61 18.47
C GLN A 445 -15.86 -7.67 17.88
N ASP A 446 -17.13 -7.93 18.17
CA ASP A 446 -18.27 -7.11 17.68
C ASP A 446 -18.61 -5.96 18.64
N ASP A 447 -18.16 -6.03 19.89
CA ASP A 447 -18.26 -4.90 20.81
C ASP A 447 -17.16 -3.89 20.48
N GLU A 448 -17.53 -2.83 19.77
CA GLU A 448 -16.63 -1.74 19.42
C GLU A 448 -15.99 -1.08 20.65
N GLU A 449 -16.70 -1.00 21.79
CA GLU A 449 -16.13 -0.45 23.02
C GLU A 449 -15.02 -1.35 23.56
N GLU A 450 -15.21 -2.67 23.54
CA GLU A 450 -14.19 -3.65 23.93
C GLU A 450 -13.04 -3.73 22.94
N CYS A 451 -13.30 -3.65 21.63
CA CYS A 451 -12.21 -3.64 20.64
C CYS A 451 -11.32 -2.41 20.81
N PHE A 452 -11.94 -1.22 20.89
CA PHE A 452 -11.23 0.05 20.89
C PHE A 452 -10.84 0.53 22.28
N ARG A 453 -11.02 -0.31 23.32
CA ARG A 453 -10.62 0.00 24.70
C ARG A 453 -9.12 0.29 24.84
N HIS A 454 -8.29 -0.33 24.00
CA HIS A 454 -6.83 -0.24 24.05
C HIS A 454 -6.23 0.25 22.71
N PRO A 455 -6.45 1.52 22.31
CA PRO A 455 -5.99 2.04 21.02
C PRO A 455 -4.46 2.32 20.98
N TYR A 456 -3.71 1.81 21.96
CA TYR A 456 -2.30 2.09 22.15
C TYR A 456 -1.51 0.79 22.17
N CYS A 457 -0.31 0.81 21.56
CA CYS A 457 0.64 -0.31 21.56
C CYS A 457 0.98 -0.87 22.95
N SER A 458 0.81 -0.06 23.98
CA SER A 458 1.01 -0.47 25.37
C SER A 458 0.44 0.60 26.32
N PRO A 459 0.27 0.27 27.61
CA PRO A 459 -0.06 1.27 28.63
C PRO A 459 0.97 2.40 28.75
N SER A 460 2.26 2.14 28.44
CA SER A 460 3.28 3.19 28.44
C SER A 460 3.14 4.13 27.23
N CYS A 461 2.85 3.60 26.04
CA CYS A 461 2.48 4.38 24.85
C CYS A 461 1.28 5.29 25.18
N GLN A 462 0.23 4.72 25.78
CA GLN A 462 -0.96 5.45 26.21
C GLN A 462 -0.61 6.57 27.17
N LYS A 463 0.08 6.26 28.27
CA LYS A 463 0.41 7.25 29.30
C LYS A 463 1.25 8.41 28.74
N ALA A 464 2.16 8.11 27.81
CA ALA A 464 3.00 9.12 27.16
C ALA A 464 2.19 10.07 26.26
N HIS A 465 1.23 9.55 25.47
CA HIS A 465 0.46 10.36 24.52
C HIS A 465 -0.84 10.94 25.10
N TRP A 466 -1.38 10.35 26.18
CA TRP A 466 -2.70 10.66 26.71
C TRP A 466 -2.92 12.14 27.04
N VAL A 467 -1.88 12.83 27.52
CA VAL A 467 -1.96 14.27 27.85
C VAL A 467 -2.34 15.11 26.62
N GLU A 468 -1.82 14.74 25.45
CA GLU A 468 -2.13 15.39 24.17
C GLU A 468 -3.46 14.88 23.62
N HIS A 469 -3.62 13.56 23.52
CA HIS A 469 -4.81 12.91 22.96
C HIS A 469 -6.11 13.28 23.69
N LYS A 470 -6.09 13.36 25.04
CA LYS A 470 -7.28 13.71 25.83
C LYS A 470 -7.86 15.06 25.45
N LYS A 471 -7.04 16.02 24.98
CA LYS A 471 -7.52 17.33 24.52
C LYS A 471 -8.33 17.19 23.23
N ASP A 472 -7.87 16.33 22.32
CA ASP A 472 -8.52 16.08 21.04
C ASP A 472 -9.79 15.23 21.22
N CYS A 473 -9.71 14.13 21.98
CA CYS A 473 -10.84 13.26 22.28
C CYS A 473 -11.98 14.00 23.00
N LYS A 474 -11.67 14.93 23.92
CA LYS A 474 -12.67 15.73 24.64
C LYS A 474 -13.12 16.99 23.90
N SER A 475 -12.65 17.20 22.67
CA SER A 475 -13.02 18.36 21.88
C SER A 475 -14.52 18.37 21.56
N PRO A 476 -15.20 19.53 21.58
CA PRO A 476 -16.59 19.63 21.12
C PRO A 476 -16.78 19.12 19.70
N TYR A 477 -15.77 19.27 18.83
CA TYR A 477 -15.83 18.80 17.44
C TYR A 477 -15.90 17.26 17.30
N MET A 478 -15.56 16.51 18.36
CA MET A 478 -15.70 15.05 18.39
C MET A 478 -17.13 14.57 18.70
N LYS A 479 -18.05 15.46 19.08
CA LYS A 479 -19.42 15.07 19.42
C LYS A 479 -20.29 14.99 18.18
N SER A 480 -20.98 13.88 17.95
CA SER A 480 -21.99 13.77 16.88
C SER A 480 -23.07 14.87 16.96
N THR A 481 -23.34 15.36 18.16
CA THR A 481 -24.31 16.44 18.45
C THR A 481 -23.77 17.87 18.29
N TRP A 482 -22.51 18.02 17.84
CA TRP A 482 -21.94 19.35 17.61
C TRP A 482 -22.73 20.11 16.56
N ASN A 483 -23.06 21.36 16.87
CA ASN A 483 -23.74 22.28 15.97
C ASN A 483 -22.92 23.56 15.79
N PRO A 484 -23.07 24.26 14.65
CA PRO A 484 -22.40 25.52 14.39
C PRO A 484 -22.70 26.59 15.44
N ALA A 485 -21.75 27.48 15.71
CA ALA A 485 -21.90 28.50 16.75
C ALA A 485 -23.09 29.43 16.52
N TRP A 486 -23.32 29.89 15.28
CA TRP A 486 -24.46 30.77 14.97
C TRP A 486 -25.82 30.11 15.26
N TYR A 487 -25.91 28.79 15.09
CA TYR A 487 -27.13 28.03 15.37
C TYR A 487 -27.37 27.93 16.87
N MET A 488 -26.33 27.61 17.64
CA MET A 488 -26.41 27.53 19.10
C MET A 488 -26.72 28.88 19.75
N GLU A 489 -26.23 29.97 19.15
CA GLU A 489 -26.41 31.34 19.63
C GLU A 489 -27.72 31.99 19.13
N GLY A 490 -28.49 31.32 18.25
CA GLY A 490 -29.73 31.86 17.69
C GLY A 490 -29.55 33.12 16.85
N ARG A 491 -28.38 33.29 16.23
CA ARG A 491 -28.04 34.48 15.42
C ARG A 491 -27.98 34.16 13.93
N ALA A 492 -28.16 35.18 13.10
CA ALA A 492 -27.89 35.07 11.67
C ALA A 492 -26.38 34.82 11.44
N PRO A 493 -26.00 33.89 10.54
CA PRO A 493 -24.61 33.68 10.20
C PRO A 493 -24.06 34.83 9.34
N ASN A 494 -22.76 35.11 9.48
CA ASN A 494 -22.07 36.20 8.78
C ASN A 494 -22.13 36.08 7.24
N PHE A 495 -22.33 34.88 6.71
CA PHE A 495 -22.47 34.63 5.27
C PHE A 495 -23.90 34.82 4.73
N ALA A 496 -24.89 35.05 5.60
CA ALA A 496 -26.28 35.32 5.22
C ALA A 496 -26.63 36.82 5.21
N SER A 497 -25.70 37.69 5.60
CA SER A 497 -25.87 39.14 5.49
C SER A 497 -25.91 39.59 4.02
N PRO A 498 -26.66 40.66 3.66
CA PRO A 498 -26.65 41.22 2.32
C PRO A 498 -25.25 41.72 1.98
N GLY A 499 -24.53 40.95 1.17
CA GLY A 499 -23.13 41.15 0.82
C GLY A 499 -22.74 40.22 -0.35
N PRO A 500 -21.49 40.31 -0.83
CA PRO A 500 -21.02 39.48 -1.94
C PRO A 500 -21.08 37.99 -1.58
N SER A 501 -21.52 37.16 -2.51
CA SER A 501 -21.70 35.71 -2.31
C SER A 501 -20.38 34.96 -2.02
N PHE A 502 -19.24 35.58 -2.30
CA PHE A 502 -17.90 35.05 -2.05
C PHE A 502 -17.06 36.08 -1.28
N VAL A 503 -16.74 35.78 -0.02
CA VAL A 503 -15.87 36.62 0.83
C VAL A 503 -14.55 35.89 1.07
N THR A 504 -13.46 36.43 0.53
CA THR A 504 -12.09 35.91 0.73
C THR A 504 -11.43 36.55 1.95
N PHE A 505 -10.66 35.79 2.71
CA PHE A 505 -9.88 36.30 3.85
C PHE A 505 -8.50 35.66 3.91
N GLY A 506 -7.50 36.39 4.43
CA GLY A 506 -6.10 35.97 4.46
C GLY A 506 -5.30 36.44 3.25
N GLY A 507 -4.18 35.77 2.98
CA GLY A 507 -3.30 36.09 1.86
C GLY A 507 -3.94 35.78 0.50
N ALA A 508 -3.26 36.16 -0.57
CA ALA A 508 -3.79 36.07 -1.94
C ALA A 508 -3.25 34.88 -2.75
N LYS A 509 -2.28 34.14 -2.21
CA LYS A 509 -1.55 33.11 -2.95
C LYS A 509 -2.32 31.79 -3.04
N TYR A 510 -2.07 31.07 -4.12
CA TYR A 510 -2.60 29.73 -4.41
C TYR A 510 -1.43 28.80 -4.68
N LEU A 511 -0.91 28.18 -3.61
CA LEU A 511 0.33 27.40 -3.66
C LEU A 511 0.10 25.88 -3.86
N TRP A 512 -1.17 25.48 -3.99
CA TRP A 512 -1.64 24.15 -4.42
C TRP A 512 -3.07 24.27 -4.91
N GLY A 513 -3.49 23.33 -5.77
CA GLY A 513 -4.85 23.29 -6.28
C GLY A 513 -5.88 22.87 -5.22
N ASN A 514 -7.15 23.11 -5.56
CA ASN A 514 -8.32 22.76 -4.75
C ASN A 514 -9.15 21.62 -5.37
N MET A 515 -8.59 20.95 -6.38
CA MET A 515 -9.17 19.80 -7.07
C MET A 515 -8.28 18.56 -6.87
N PRO A 516 -8.81 17.33 -7.01
CA PRO A 516 -7.99 16.13 -7.07
C PRO A 516 -6.94 16.23 -8.18
N ALA A 517 -5.76 15.66 -7.96
CA ALA A 517 -4.71 15.59 -8.98
C ALA A 517 -5.18 14.74 -10.16
N ILE A 518 -4.87 15.19 -11.37
CA ILE A 518 -5.24 14.54 -12.62
C ILE A 518 -3.97 14.05 -13.31
N ASP A 519 -4.02 12.83 -13.85
CA ASP A 519 -3.05 12.40 -14.85
C ASP A 519 -3.44 13.08 -16.16
N VAL A 520 -2.66 14.09 -16.56
CA VAL A 520 -3.00 14.89 -17.73
C VAL A 520 -2.68 14.17 -19.03
N LEU A 521 -1.85 13.12 -18.97
CA LEU A 521 -1.42 12.38 -20.14
C LEU A 521 -2.29 11.15 -20.35
N ALA A 522 -2.59 10.39 -19.27
CA ALA A 522 -3.32 9.12 -19.35
C ALA A 522 -2.79 8.26 -20.52
N LEU A 523 -1.46 8.07 -20.55
CA LEU A 523 -0.73 7.68 -21.76
C LEU A 523 -1.25 6.39 -22.36
N GLU A 524 -1.46 5.38 -21.52
CA GLU A 524 -1.96 4.08 -21.96
C GLU A 524 -3.35 4.18 -22.59
N GLN A 525 -4.23 5.03 -22.06
CA GLN A 525 -5.59 5.20 -22.58
C GLN A 525 -5.63 6.04 -23.85
N ASN A 526 -4.74 7.04 -23.97
CA ASN A 526 -4.78 8.00 -25.06
C ASN A 526 -3.89 7.60 -26.25
N GLU A 527 -2.69 7.10 -25.99
CA GLU A 527 -1.65 6.79 -26.99
C GLU A 527 -1.33 5.28 -27.08
N GLY A 528 -1.80 4.49 -26.12
CA GLY A 528 -1.57 3.05 -26.04
C GLY A 528 -0.38 2.65 -25.16
N PRO A 529 -0.33 1.39 -24.68
CA PRO A 529 0.73 0.91 -23.77
C PRO A 529 2.11 0.85 -24.44
N ASP A 530 2.16 0.73 -25.77
CA ASP A 530 3.39 0.56 -26.55
C ASP A 530 3.97 1.89 -27.08
N TRP A 531 3.55 3.03 -26.52
CA TRP A 531 4.04 4.34 -26.98
C TRP A 531 5.56 4.46 -26.80
N ALA A 532 6.27 4.61 -27.92
CA ALA A 532 7.73 4.50 -27.99
C ALA A 532 8.45 5.78 -28.43
N ASN A 533 7.77 6.94 -28.42
CA ASN A 533 8.36 8.23 -28.78
C ASN A 533 8.60 9.09 -27.54
N ASP A 534 9.52 10.05 -27.65
CA ASP A 534 9.77 11.04 -26.61
C ASP A 534 8.51 11.87 -26.32
N LEU A 535 8.35 12.27 -25.06
CA LEU A 535 7.22 13.05 -24.58
C LEU A 535 7.67 14.46 -24.22
N ASN A 536 6.93 15.45 -24.72
CA ASN A 536 7.16 16.86 -24.45
C ASN A 536 5.86 17.44 -23.87
N LEU A 537 5.84 17.67 -22.56
CA LEU A 537 4.66 18.12 -21.84
C LEU A 537 4.81 19.57 -21.39
N LEU A 538 3.84 20.41 -21.76
CA LEU A 538 3.73 21.79 -21.28
C LEU A 538 2.69 21.87 -20.16
N PHE A 539 3.14 22.19 -18.96
CA PHE A 539 2.30 22.61 -17.86
C PHE A 539 2.34 24.14 -17.79
N ALA A 540 1.31 24.80 -18.33
CA ALA A 540 1.15 26.24 -18.20
C ALA A 540 0.39 26.57 -16.90
N ALA A 541 0.82 27.63 -16.20
CA ALA A 541 0.28 28.03 -14.89
C ALA A 541 0.34 26.90 -13.85
N THR A 542 1.57 26.45 -13.55
CA THR A 542 1.88 25.29 -12.70
C THR A 542 1.63 25.45 -11.19
N GLY A 543 0.58 26.19 -10.81
CA GLY A 543 0.18 26.34 -9.41
C GLY A 543 -0.27 25.04 -8.74
N ASP A 544 -0.75 24.07 -9.51
CA ASP A 544 -1.03 22.71 -9.01
C ASP A 544 -0.01 21.69 -9.51
N PHE A 545 1.16 21.70 -8.87
CA PHE A 545 2.27 20.80 -9.17
C PHE A 545 1.92 19.31 -8.98
N ARG A 546 0.79 18.98 -8.31
CA ARG A 546 0.36 17.58 -8.13
C ARG A 546 0.02 16.89 -9.44
N ASN A 547 -0.46 17.63 -10.45
CA ASN A 547 -0.74 17.08 -11.77
C ASN A 547 0.55 16.61 -12.45
N VAL A 548 1.65 17.35 -12.28
CA VAL A 548 2.97 16.95 -12.78
C VAL A 548 3.42 15.66 -12.12
N ILE A 549 3.39 15.61 -10.78
CA ILE A 549 3.77 14.41 -10.01
C ILE A 549 2.94 13.20 -10.43
N LYS A 550 1.61 13.33 -10.47
CA LYS A 550 0.71 12.21 -10.81
C LYS A 550 0.93 11.71 -12.24
N THR A 551 1.09 12.62 -13.20
CA THR A 551 1.31 12.27 -14.61
C THR A 551 2.63 11.53 -14.79
N VAL A 552 3.71 12.01 -14.17
CA VAL A 552 5.02 11.35 -14.25
C VAL A 552 4.99 9.99 -13.54
N ALA A 553 4.37 9.92 -12.37
CA ALA A 553 4.29 8.70 -11.56
C ALA A 553 3.44 7.60 -12.20
N LEU A 554 2.51 7.95 -13.11
CA LEU A 554 1.63 7.02 -13.81
C LEU A 554 2.08 6.72 -15.25
N LEU A 555 3.26 7.17 -15.67
CA LEU A 555 3.85 6.66 -16.91
C LEU A 555 3.99 5.14 -16.82
N PRO A 556 3.69 4.39 -17.89
CA PRO A 556 3.87 2.94 -17.93
C PRO A 556 5.32 2.55 -17.66
N GLU A 557 5.57 1.45 -16.94
CA GLU A 557 6.94 0.98 -16.64
C GLU A 557 7.77 0.77 -17.91
N ALA A 558 7.14 0.29 -18.99
CA ALA A 558 7.78 0.09 -20.30
C ALA A 558 8.24 1.39 -20.98
N TYR A 559 7.79 2.56 -20.53
CA TYR A 559 8.20 3.84 -21.09
C TYR A 559 9.63 4.20 -20.67
N GLY A 560 10.59 4.01 -21.58
CA GLY A 560 12.01 4.30 -21.38
C GLY A 560 12.59 5.41 -22.29
N LYS A 561 11.73 6.33 -22.75
CA LYS A 561 12.11 7.41 -23.69
C LYS A 561 12.32 8.75 -22.98
N GLU A 562 12.76 9.77 -23.71
CA GLU A 562 13.00 11.09 -23.10
C GLU A 562 11.67 11.73 -22.68
N LEU A 563 11.63 12.31 -21.48
CA LEU A 563 10.51 13.08 -20.98
C LEU A 563 10.97 14.51 -20.71
N THR A 564 10.49 15.43 -21.53
CA THR A 564 10.69 16.87 -21.33
C THR A 564 9.44 17.48 -20.75
N LEU A 565 9.58 18.11 -19.58
CA LEU A 565 8.52 18.82 -18.87
C LEU A 565 8.82 20.32 -18.91
N THR A 566 8.03 21.10 -19.62
CA THR A 566 8.08 22.56 -19.54
C THR A 566 7.05 23.05 -18.55
N LEU A 567 7.49 23.67 -17.45
CA LEU A 567 6.63 24.23 -16.43
C LEU A 567 6.78 25.76 -16.44
N ASN A 568 5.69 26.46 -16.69
CA ASN A 568 5.65 27.92 -16.70
C ASN A 568 4.67 28.42 -15.65
N ASP A 569 5.04 29.47 -14.94
CA ASP A 569 4.12 30.28 -14.15
C ASP A 569 4.56 31.75 -14.18
N ARG A 570 3.63 32.66 -13.87
CA ARG A 570 3.91 34.09 -13.72
C ARG A 570 4.19 34.47 -12.27
N ASP A 571 3.77 33.62 -11.32
CA ASP A 571 3.98 33.84 -9.90
C ASP A 571 5.31 33.21 -9.46
N LEU A 572 6.26 34.06 -9.06
CA LEU A 572 7.56 33.62 -8.57
C LEU A 572 7.45 32.67 -7.38
N ASP A 573 6.45 32.80 -6.52
CA ASP A 573 6.27 31.91 -5.37
C ASP A 573 6.03 30.46 -5.83
N ILE A 574 5.30 30.28 -6.94
CA ILE A 574 5.04 28.96 -7.53
C ILE A 574 6.32 28.44 -8.17
N VAL A 575 6.99 29.26 -8.97
CA VAL A 575 8.22 28.89 -9.69
C VAL A 575 9.35 28.52 -8.70
N ALA A 576 9.60 29.33 -7.68
CA ALA A 576 10.63 29.07 -6.67
C ALA A 576 10.33 27.79 -5.89
N ARG A 577 9.08 27.56 -5.48
CA ARG A 577 8.69 26.35 -4.73
C ARG A 577 8.78 25.09 -5.60
N ASN A 578 8.30 25.14 -6.84
CA ASN A 578 8.41 24.04 -7.79
C ASN A 578 9.88 23.73 -8.10
N THR A 579 10.74 24.74 -8.24
CA THR A 579 12.20 24.58 -8.36
C THR A 579 12.76 23.80 -7.18
N ILE A 580 12.50 24.25 -5.95
CA ILE A 580 13.04 23.63 -4.73
C ILE A 580 12.61 22.16 -4.65
N MET A 581 11.32 21.88 -4.88
CA MET A 581 10.77 20.53 -4.83
C MET A 581 11.35 19.63 -5.93
N LEU A 582 11.49 20.13 -7.17
CA LEU A 582 12.09 19.38 -8.26
C LEU A 582 13.57 19.09 -8.01
N ILE A 583 14.35 20.05 -7.54
CA ILE A 583 15.76 19.81 -7.19
C ILE A 583 15.86 18.72 -6.12
N LEU A 584 15.03 18.76 -5.08
CA LEU A 584 14.99 17.69 -4.07
C LEU A 584 14.64 16.32 -4.69
N LEU A 585 13.64 16.25 -5.57
CA LEU A 585 13.23 15.00 -6.21
C LEU A 585 14.28 14.46 -7.19
N LEU A 586 15.05 15.32 -7.85
CA LEU A 586 16.03 14.95 -8.88
C LEU A 586 17.43 14.69 -8.31
N ALA A 587 17.87 15.49 -7.33
CA ALA A 587 19.24 15.48 -6.81
C ALA A 587 19.46 14.56 -5.59
N VAL A 588 18.42 14.33 -4.76
CA VAL A 588 18.56 13.50 -3.55
C VAL A 588 18.42 12.02 -3.89
N GLU A 589 19.47 11.23 -3.66
CA GLU A 589 19.49 9.80 -3.99
C GLU A 589 18.46 9.00 -3.19
N ASP A 590 18.36 9.22 -1.88
CA ASP A 590 17.35 8.54 -1.05
C ASP A 590 15.94 9.11 -1.29
N THR A 591 15.15 8.39 -2.09
CA THR A 591 13.77 8.73 -2.43
C THR A 591 12.89 8.91 -1.19
N ALA A 592 13.04 8.10 -0.14
CA ALA A 592 12.18 8.20 1.04
C ALA A 592 12.41 9.52 1.78
N THR A 593 13.68 9.91 1.94
CA THR A 593 14.06 11.21 2.52
C THR A 593 13.63 12.38 1.63
N ALA A 594 13.83 12.27 0.31
CA ALA A 594 13.40 13.30 -0.65
C ALA A 594 11.88 13.53 -0.57
N VAL A 595 11.09 12.45 -0.58
CA VAL A 595 9.63 12.50 -0.52
C VAL A 595 9.14 13.04 0.82
N ASP A 596 9.71 12.61 1.96
CA ASP A 596 9.37 13.17 3.28
C ASP A 596 9.62 14.68 3.30
N CYS A 597 10.76 15.14 2.80
CA CYS A 597 11.09 16.56 2.74
C CYS A 597 10.16 17.33 1.80
N VAL A 598 9.95 16.87 0.57
CA VAL A 598 9.08 17.52 -0.43
C VAL A 598 7.65 17.63 0.08
N LEU A 599 7.10 16.56 0.68
CA LEU A 599 5.78 16.60 1.31
C LEU A 599 5.70 17.75 2.32
N HIS A 600 6.67 17.87 3.21
CA HIS A 600 6.65 18.88 4.26
C HIS A 600 7.01 20.29 3.77
N VAL A 601 7.87 20.44 2.77
CA VAL A 601 8.14 21.72 2.10
C VAL A 601 6.88 22.21 1.37
N TRP A 602 6.16 21.31 0.73
CA TRP A 602 4.92 21.64 0.03
C TRP A 602 3.81 22.00 1.02
N TYR A 603 3.72 21.26 2.12
CA TYR A 603 2.48 21.18 2.89
C TYR A 603 2.60 21.52 4.39
N SER A 604 3.75 21.49 5.01
CA SER A 604 3.81 21.88 6.42
C SER A 604 4.22 23.34 6.56
N ALA A 605 3.47 24.10 7.37
CA ALA A 605 3.85 25.45 7.77
C ALA A 605 5.10 25.42 8.67
N GLN A 606 5.34 24.30 9.35
CA GLN A 606 6.56 24.01 10.10
C GLN A 606 7.15 22.67 9.69
N ILE A 607 8.46 22.63 9.52
CA ILE A 607 9.24 21.46 9.07
C ILE A 607 10.28 21.07 10.12
N LYS A 608 10.94 19.93 9.90
CA LYS A 608 12.01 19.44 10.80
C LYS A 608 13.32 20.19 10.52
N GLN A 609 14.20 20.21 11.52
CA GLN A 609 15.58 20.66 11.32
C GLN A 609 16.30 19.86 10.22
N SER A 610 16.07 18.54 10.14
CA SER A 610 16.63 17.69 9.09
C SER A 610 16.14 18.07 7.68
N HIS A 611 14.96 18.68 7.55
CA HIS A 611 14.48 19.18 6.25
C HIS A 611 15.22 20.46 5.84
N ILE A 612 15.52 21.35 6.79
CA ILE A 612 16.36 22.54 6.54
C ILE A 612 17.77 22.14 6.13
N GLU A 613 18.38 21.19 6.85
CA GLU A 613 19.70 20.66 6.52
C GLU A 613 19.74 20.09 5.09
N LEU A 614 18.69 19.39 4.67
CA LEU A 614 18.60 18.87 3.31
C LEU A 614 18.48 20.00 2.26
N LEU A 615 17.68 21.03 2.55
CA LEU A 615 17.59 22.23 1.69
C LEU A 615 18.93 22.97 1.58
N ASP A 616 19.65 23.12 2.69
CA ASP A 616 20.92 23.83 2.78
C ASP A 616 22.06 23.09 2.10
N THR A 617 22.04 21.76 2.13
CA THR A 617 23.08 20.92 1.51
C THR A 617 22.82 20.65 0.04
N THR A 618 21.55 20.62 -0.39
CA THR A 618 21.16 20.24 -1.75
C THR A 618 20.82 21.43 -2.63
N VAL A 619 19.92 22.31 -2.17
CA VAL A 619 19.31 23.35 -3.02
C VAL A 619 20.07 24.67 -2.92
N ARG A 620 20.39 25.11 -1.71
CA ARG A 620 21.05 26.41 -1.46
C ARG A 620 22.34 26.60 -2.26
N PRO A 621 23.29 25.65 -2.30
CA PRO A 621 24.58 25.88 -2.96
C PRO A 621 24.42 26.14 -4.46
N LEU A 622 23.42 25.51 -5.10
CA LEU A 622 23.16 25.66 -6.53
C LEU A 622 22.65 27.06 -6.88
N ILE A 623 21.71 27.58 -6.07
CA ILE A 623 21.15 28.91 -6.27
C ILE A 623 22.17 29.99 -5.89
N GLU A 624 22.92 29.81 -4.80
CA GLU A 624 23.98 30.75 -4.40
C GLU A 624 25.10 30.87 -5.42
N ASP A 625 25.56 29.76 -6.00
CA ASP A 625 26.55 29.77 -7.09
C ASP A 625 26.06 30.60 -8.28
N MET A 626 24.80 30.40 -8.67
CA MET A 626 24.20 31.17 -9.77
C MET A 626 24.12 32.66 -9.42
N CYS A 627 23.60 33.03 -8.25
CA CYS A 627 23.51 34.42 -7.81
C CYS A 627 24.89 35.12 -7.78
N LYS A 628 25.95 34.42 -7.35
CA LYS A 628 27.33 34.96 -7.37
C LYS A 628 27.81 35.24 -8.80
N LYS A 629 27.52 34.34 -9.75
CA LYS A 629 27.95 34.46 -11.15
C LYS A 629 27.25 35.59 -11.90
N ILE A 630 26.05 35.97 -11.48
CA ILE A 630 25.21 36.96 -12.18
C ILE A 630 25.19 38.33 -11.48
N ALA A 631 26.00 38.51 -10.43
CA ALA A 631 25.98 39.70 -9.58
C ALA A 631 26.14 41.03 -10.36
N GLU A 632 26.93 41.03 -11.44
CA GLU A 632 27.19 42.22 -12.27
C GLU A 632 26.21 42.37 -13.45
N ARG A 633 25.28 41.44 -13.64
CA ARG A 633 24.26 41.52 -14.72
C ARG A 633 23.15 42.50 -14.35
N SER A 634 22.43 42.98 -15.36
CA SER A 634 21.23 43.82 -15.18
C SER A 634 20.07 43.01 -14.58
N GLU A 635 19.21 43.67 -13.80
CA GLU A 635 18.14 43.03 -13.00
C GLU A 635 17.10 42.28 -13.85
N ASP A 636 16.75 42.83 -15.02
CA ASP A 636 15.71 42.30 -15.90
C ASP A 636 16.21 41.26 -16.91
N VAL A 637 17.51 40.98 -16.95
CA VAL A 637 18.09 40.05 -17.92
C VAL A 637 17.72 38.62 -17.56
N LEU A 638 17.11 37.90 -18.51
CA LEU A 638 16.81 36.48 -18.39
C LEU A 638 18.09 35.66 -18.50
N LEU A 639 18.28 34.78 -17.53
CA LEU A 639 19.47 33.96 -17.37
C LEU A 639 19.02 32.52 -17.16
N ALA A 640 19.58 31.62 -17.97
CA ALA A 640 19.32 30.20 -17.89
C ALA A 640 20.47 29.48 -17.20
N LYS A 641 20.14 28.54 -16.31
CA LYS A 641 21.10 27.59 -15.73
C LYS A 641 20.53 26.19 -15.79
N THR A 642 21.35 25.26 -16.30
CA THR A 642 21.05 23.83 -16.29
C THR A 642 21.91 23.14 -15.25
N TRP A 643 21.29 22.27 -14.46
CA TRP A 643 21.97 21.30 -13.61
C TRP A 643 21.56 19.89 -14.04
N SER A 644 22.50 18.95 -13.92
CA SER A 644 22.31 17.57 -14.35
C SER A 644 22.80 16.60 -13.28
N TRP A 645 22.03 15.54 -13.04
CA TRP A 645 22.32 14.44 -12.13
C TRP A 645 22.11 13.12 -12.87
N GLY A 646 23.15 12.61 -13.52
CA GLY A 646 23.06 11.43 -14.38
C GLY A 646 22.13 11.69 -15.58
N THR A 647 21.08 10.88 -15.71
CA THR A 647 20.04 10.98 -16.75
C THR A 647 18.93 11.99 -16.40
N LYS A 648 19.15 12.89 -15.44
CA LYS A 648 18.15 13.86 -14.99
C LYS A 648 18.71 15.24 -15.15
N SER A 649 17.90 16.17 -15.62
CA SER A 649 18.31 17.56 -15.68
C SER A 649 17.16 18.51 -15.36
N ILE A 650 17.52 19.66 -14.83
CA ILE A 650 16.61 20.79 -14.67
C ILE A 650 17.28 22.04 -15.24
N ARG A 651 16.56 22.74 -16.11
CA ARG A 651 16.92 24.04 -16.63
C ARG A 651 15.98 25.07 -16.04
N LEU A 652 16.56 26.03 -15.33
CA LEU A 652 15.83 27.14 -14.73
C LEU A 652 16.14 28.43 -15.48
N VAL A 653 15.11 29.13 -15.94
CA VAL A 653 15.22 30.40 -16.66
C VAL A 653 14.49 31.48 -15.88
N LEU A 654 15.26 32.39 -15.28
CA LEU A 654 14.75 33.48 -14.45
C LEU A 654 15.48 34.80 -14.77
N SER A 655 14.84 35.93 -14.47
CA SER A 655 15.57 37.20 -14.40
C SER A 655 16.56 37.19 -13.24
N LYS A 656 17.60 38.05 -13.26
CA LYS A 656 18.52 38.19 -12.13
C LYS A 656 17.78 38.46 -10.82
N MET A 657 16.81 39.37 -10.84
CA MET A 657 15.99 39.69 -9.66
C MET A 657 15.25 38.45 -9.12
N ALA A 658 14.71 37.62 -10.02
CA ALA A 658 14.02 36.39 -9.64
C ALA A 658 14.97 35.30 -9.12
N TRP A 659 16.20 35.22 -9.61
CA TRP A 659 17.26 34.37 -9.06
C TRP A 659 17.59 34.74 -7.61
N GLU A 660 17.84 36.03 -7.35
CA GLU A 660 18.14 36.54 -6.01
C GLU A 660 16.96 36.35 -5.05
N ALA A 661 15.74 36.58 -5.53
CA ALA A 661 14.53 36.33 -4.77
C ALA A 661 14.30 34.83 -4.51
N THR A 662 14.64 33.92 -5.43
CA THR A 662 14.54 32.47 -5.19
C THR A 662 15.43 32.03 -4.03
N LEU A 663 16.60 32.65 -3.85
CA LEU A 663 17.47 32.36 -2.71
C LEU A 663 16.83 32.70 -1.36
N SER A 664 15.93 33.69 -1.29
CA SER A 664 15.23 34.04 -0.04
C SER A 664 14.28 32.94 0.43
N TYR A 665 13.78 32.08 -0.46
CA TYR A 665 12.89 30.95 -0.11
C TYR A 665 13.58 29.85 0.70
N LEU A 666 14.89 29.91 0.83
CA LEU A 666 15.68 28.99 1.64
C LEU A 666 16.01 29.59 3.01
N SER A 667 15.73 30.86 3.25
CA SER A 667 16.11 31.56 4.48
C SER A 667 14.87 32.10 5.20
N LEU A 668 14.91 32.12 6.53
CA LEU A 668 13.83 32.72 7.31
C LEU A 668 13.98 34.25 7.37
N PRO A 669 12.88 35.01 7.28
CA PRO A 669 12.88 36.45 7.51
C PRO A 669 13.45 36.79 8.89
N THR A 670 14.26 37.84 8.95
CA THR A 670 14.85 38.30 10.22
C THR A 670 13.75 38.60 11.24
N GLY A 671 13.86 38.03 12.44
CA GLY A 671 12.91 38.23 13.53
C GLY A 671 11.71 37.28 13.54
N LEU A 672 11.52 36.44 12.53
CA LEU A 672 10.44 35.44 12.53
C LEU A 672 10.80 34.26 13.43
N SER A 673 10.09 34.13 14.56
CA SER A 673 10.19 32.96 15.44
C SER A 673 9.20 31.86 15.02
N SER A 674 9.45 30.62 15.49
CA SER A 674 8.51 29.50 15.33
C SER A 674 7.10 29.81 15.84
N GLN A 675 7.02 30.45 17.01
CA GLN A 675 5.75 30.89 17.58
C GLN A 675 5.12 32.02 16.76
N GLY A 676 5.90 32.99 16.30
CA GLY A 676 5.40 34.08 15.45
C GLY A 676 4.80 33.55 14.15
N ALA A 677 5.48 32.61 13.47
CA ALA A 677 4.97 31.95 12.27
C ALA A 677 3.67 31.19 12.53
N HIS A 678 3.57 30.52 13.67
CA HIS A 678 2.35 29.84 14.11
C HIS A 678 1.19 30.84 14.31
N ASP A 679 1.45 31.94 15.02
CA ASP A 679 0.44 32.95 15.35
C ASP A 679 -0.07 33.67 14.09
N LEU A 680 0.81 34.01 13.15
CA LEU A 680 0.45 34.59 11.86
C LEU A 680 -0.51 33.69 11.07
N ARG A 681 -0.20 32.39 11.04
CA ARG A 681 -1.06 31.43 10.35
C ARG A 681 -2.42 31.30 11.05
N LEU A 682 -2.43 31.18 12.38
CA LEU A 682 -3.66 31.08 13.17
C LEU A 682 -4.58 32.29 13.00
N ALA A 683 -3.99 33.49 12.91
CA ALA A 683 -4.71 34.74 12.66
C ALA A 683 -5.48 34.71 11.33
N VAL A 684 -5.08 33.84 10.39
CA VAL A 684 -5.79 33.61 9.13
C VAL A 684 -6.70 32.39 9.20
N THR A 685 -6.17 31.21 9.56
CA THR A 685 -6.88 29.93 9.43
C THR A 685 -7.99 29.72 10.46
N LEU A 686 -7.94 30.42 11.59
CA LEU A 686 -8.90 30.36 12.69
C LEU A 686 -9.39 31.77 13.11
N ALA A 687 -9.43 32.71 12.18
CA ALA A 687 -9.87 34.07 12.44
C ALA A 687 -11.30 34.13 13.04
N PRO A 688 -11.54 34.84 14.16
CA PRO A 688 -12.83 34.83 14.84
C PRO A 688 -14.02 35.25 13.95
N HIS A 689 -13.84 36.24 13.08
CA HIS A 689 -14.90 36.71 12.18
C HIS A 689 -15.19 35.75 11.00
N ARG A 690 -14.30 34.79 10.75
CA ARG A 690 -14.45 33.72 9.76
C ARG A 690 -15.04 32.44 10.33
N LYS A 691 -15.31 32.41 11.64
CA LYS A 691 -15.82 31.22 12.34
C LYS A 691 -17.06 30.62 11.67
N ASP A 692 -18.01 31.42 11.21
CA ASP A 692 -19.23 30.89 10.57
C ASP A 692 -18.94 30.19 9.24
N TYR A 693 -17.95 30.66 8.49
CA TYR A 693 -17.57 30.02 7.22
C TYR A 693 -16.90 28.67 7.49
N LEU A 694 -16.05 28.61 8.51
CA LEU A 694 -15.42 27.37 8.97
C LEU A 694 -16.45 26.40 9.54
N ASP A 695 -17.28 26.83 10.46
CA ASP A 695 -18.30 25.99 11.10
C ASP A 695 -19.30 25.46 10.04
N ARG A 696 -19.57 26.20 8.96
CA ARG A 696 -20.36 25.72 7.80
C ARG A 696 -19.69 24.58 7.07
N HIS A 697 -18.38 24.68 6.85
CA HIS A 697 -17.63 23.59 6.25
C HIS A 697 -17.58 22.37 7.18
N LEU A 698 -17.34 22.57 8.48
CA LEU A 698 -17.27 21.50 9.47
C LEU A 698 -18.62 20.80 9.69
N PHE A 699 -19.74 21.48 9.51
CA PHE A 699 -21.08 20.90 9.70
C PHE A 699 -21.35 19.72 8.77
N SER A 700 -20.78 19.71 7.56
CA SER A 700 -20.94 18.61 6.61
C SER A 700 -19.91 17.48 6.82
N GLN A 701 -19.14 17.50 7.90
CA GLN A 701 -18.05 16.56 8.16
C GLN A 701 -18.38 15.65 9.34
N THR A 702 -17.84 14.43 9.32
CA THR A 702 -17.90 13.51 10.45
C THR A 702 -17.12 14.06 11.66
N PRO A 703 -17.38 13.58 12.89
CA PRO A 703 -16.65 14.03 14.07
C PRO A 703 -15.12 13.93 13.93
N THR A 704 -14.61 12.84 13.34
CA THR A 704 -13.18 12.62 13.11
C THR A 704 -12.60 13.58 12.08
N GLN A 705 -13.30 13.81 10.98
CA GLN A 705 -12.91 14.79 9.96
C GLN A 705 -12.81 16.18 10.53
N ARG A 706 -13.80 16.62 11.33
CA ARG A 706 -13.76 17.95 11.98
C ARG A 706 -12.51 18.11 12.84
N MET A 707 -12.14 17.08 13.58
CA MET A 707 -10.92 17.13 14.40
C MET A 707 -9.64 17.15 13.57
N CYS A 708 -9.56 16.38 12.49
CA CYS A 708 -8.40 16.42 11.60
C CYS A 708 -8.24 17.80 10.97
N ILE A 709 -9.34 18.37 10.44
CA ILE A 709 -9.36 19.72 9.84
C ILE A 709 -8.97 20.78 10.87
N ILE A 710 -9.54 20.75 12.08
CA ILE A 710 -9.21 21.72 13.14
C ILE A 710 -7.76 21.57 13.61
N LYS A 711 -7.26 20.34 13.71
CA LYS A 711 -5.86 20.09 14.12
C LYS A 711 -4.90 20.66 13.09
N TYR A 712 -5.11 20.36 11.80
CA TYR A 712 -4.32 20.94 10.71
C TYR A 712 -4.47 22.46 10.62
N ARG A 713 -5.68 23.01 10.77
CA ARG A 713 -5.91 24.47 10.83
C ARG A 713 -5.21 25.12 12.03
N ARG A 714 -4.97 24.38 13.11
CA ARG A 714 -4.23 24.87 14.28
C ARG A 714 -2.72 24.84 14.06
N ASP A 715 -2.15 23.68 13.74
CA ASP A 715 -0.69 23.51 13.70
C ASP A 715 -0.06 23.75 12.32
N GLY A 716 -0.81 23.52 11.24
CA GLY A 716 -0.34 23.62 9.86
C GLY A 716 0.59 22.50 9.44
N ILE A 717 0.63 21.37 10.15
CA ILE A 717 1.54 20.26 9.90
C ILE A 717 0.78 19.09 9.27
N LEU A 718 1.19 18.68 8.07
CA LEU A 718 0.59 17.52 7.39
C LEU A 718 1.16 16.22 7.94
N LEU A 719 0.45 15.57 8.87
CA LEU A 719 0.85 14.30 9.48
C LEU A 719 -0.36 13.41 9.77
N PRO A 720 -0.17 12.07 9.83
CA PRO A 720 -1.17 11.19 10.41
C PRO A 720 -1.54 11.66 11.83
N PHE A 721 -2.81 11.53 12.20
CA PHE A 721 -3.36 12.21 13.39
C PHE A 721 -2.57 11.93 14.67
N GLY A 722 -2.20 10.66 14.91
CA GLY A 722 -1.45 10.20 16.08
C GLY A 722 0.08 10.39 16.01
N ASN A 723 0.63 10.92 14.92
CA ASN A 723 2.08 11.14 14.83
C ASN A 723 2.55 12.31 15.71
N SER A 724 3.74 12.15 16.28
CA SER A 724 4.39 13.20 17.07
C SER A 724 4.68 14.42 16.19
N ARG A 725 4.33 15.60 16.72
CA ARG A 725 4.59 16.91 16.09
C ARG A 725 5.83 17.61 16.66
N LYS A 726 6.47 17.03 17.68
CA LYS A 726 7.52 17.69 18.46
C LYS A 726 8.72 18.13 17.63
N SER A 727 9.07 17.38 16.58
CA SER A 727 10.19 17.69 15.71
C SER A 727 9.88 18.72 14.61
N TYR A 728 8.62 19.11 14.44
CA TYR A 728 8.18 20.10 13.45
C TYR A 728 8.08 21.46 14.12
N ASN A 729 9.23 22.08 14.34
CA ASN A 729 9.36 23.30 15.13
C ASN A 729 10.09 24.42 14.39
N VAL A 730 10.48 24.23 13.14
CA VAL A 730 11.12 25.25 12.30
C VAL A 730 10.10 25.78 11.29
N PRO A 731 9.84 27.10 11.20
CA PRO A 731 9.00 27.65 10.14
C PRO A 731 9.51 27.22 8.77
N ASN A 732 8.60 26.88 7.87
CA ASN A 732 8.97 26.52 6.52
C ASN A 732 9.30 27.78 5.71
N PRO A 733 10.58 28.00 5.33
CA PRO A 733 11.01 29.24 4.67
C PRO A 733 10.32 29.46 3.32
N THR A 734 9.80 28.40 2.69
CA THR A 734 9.09 28.52 1.42
C THR A 734 7.69 29.13 1.52
N PHE A 735 7.13 29.27 2.74
CA PHE A 735 5.87 29.98 2.98
C PHE A 735 6.07 31.39 3.50
N PHE A 736 7.17 31.66 4.20
CA PHE A 736 7.36 32.91 4.93
C PHE A 736 8.42 33.76 4.24
N GLN A 737 8.01 34.57 3.26
CA GLN A 737 8.90 35.57 2.64
C GLN A 737 8.99 36.85 3.46
N THR A 738 8.03 37.11 4.34
CA THR A 738 8.04 38.23 5.29
C THR A 738 7.76 37.72 6.71
N ALA A 739 8.11 38.54 7.71
CA ALA A 739 7.96 38.18 9.12
C ALA A 739 6.55 38.48 9.70
N ASP A 740 5.62 38.94 8.87
CA ASP A 740 4.35 39.54 9.30
C ASP A 740 3.10 39.07 8.51
N VAL A 741 3.26 38.22 7.48
CA VAL A 741 2.15 37.78 6.62
C VAL A 741 2.13 36.27 6.44
N TRP A 742 0.93 35.67 6.51
CA TRP A 742 0.66 34.32 6.02
C TRP A 742 0.16 34.39 4.57
N PRO A 743 0.79 33.68 3.60
CA PRO A 743 0.56 33.94 2.17
C PRO A 743 -0.79 33.41 1.65
N LEU A 744 -1.43 32.48 2.34
CA LEU A 744 -2.61 31.76 1.85
C LEU A 744 -3.91 32.27 2.45
N LYS A 745 -5.01 31.98 1.75
CA LYS A 745 -6.38 32.23 2.22
C LYS A 745 -6.75 31.32 3.39
N ASP A 746 -7.73 31.75 4.18
CA ASP A 746 -8.34 30.94 5.24
C ASP A 746 -9.00 29.65 4.73
N SER A 747 -9.46 29.70 3.48
CA SER A 747 -10.09 28.61 2.74
C SER A 747 -9.11 27.76 1.93
N ALA A 748 -7.79 28.04 1.99
CA ALA A 748 -6.77 27.23 1.36
C ALA A 748 -6.64 25.89 2.11
N ASP A 749 -7.55 24.98 1.82
CA ASP A 749 -7.55 23.61 2.33
C ASP A 749 -6.87 22.67 1.32
N ARG A 750 -6.41 21.52 1.81
CA ARG A 750 -5.84 20.48 0.96
C ARG A 750 -6.83 19.33 0.89
N ARG A 751 -7.56 19.30 -0.22
CA ARG A 751 -8.35 18.15 -0.62
C ARG A 751 -7.48 17.20 -1.44
#